data_AF-A0A2E6C4A8-F1
#
_entry.id   AF-A0A2E6C4A8-F1
#
_cell.length_a   1.000
_cell.length_b   1.000
_cell.length_c   1.000
_cell.angle_alpha   90.00
_cell.angle_beta   90.00
_cell.angle_gamma   90.00
#
_symmetry.space_group_name_H-M   'P 1'
#
loop_
_entity.id
_entity.type
_entity.pdbx_description
1 polymer ?
#
loop_
_entity_poly.entity_id
_entity_poly.type
_entity_poly.pdbx_seq_one_letter_code
_entity_poly.pdbx_strand_id
1 'polypeptide(L)'
;MLNVPVYRVYDSMNRLLPMSLVCIFAISILAPLASASGMQSCQLNGGVCDSWDKSDDGTQNQQDWVEGVYEFNLVDTSTINMEMTWALREYNRSVLGIIPGVDAALAAEGLSADDGAPADLIRNYFDTPTGAGTQTVRDKLILEVNDTIEELLSSGFGSVNSINSGYVNSISNSGVTTSCSDDPDTDTAAEAGLANNVFEPPICFSVTASVSLATSTFNLGSVDSLTLERVYRGMLVMGSDITSTFDLFSEPGHNSTFIINPPDFATVKSTDSTGFRIIKSGPPSYMAAQWPVNNLDAPSGRDRITREVAVEIGHRNSTQTRSVDISPEDTGVTLRVTLDMSDQDAAFVEIIAGINHIDASTMSDWGISLVDVTENAKIPWVTSDGIRLAYHSDLVDLNSFTDNFPMDLVSDAIQDSVPGVEDIALNDASLVSNSAEAGISGANGGLNYTHPACPETLPPGTQVYYCIEGSNAMDGTHPIYLRSTSNTFQLRFLDLLKQEVDDSTGVLDVIEESDFQRLLDSGLTIDSEFGQDLLQDMIPADLPPAELTLEVILPYWMSTSTGDNSIVLVERTNGPDDYSISISDPSSYDPRHAIMDSNGEMICSADEADWSCVDLDVELDISELNFNEWGPSIDLTASFSAALEVYRIKVPDEVLDELKSDNTSVSLEVIPSDLIRLGLDITERMLEPPTKEYDLGSGDDTSIEFTIDGLEEAVREIGKQQTEKLHREAEDYSDDNDGVEIDFSGIEII
;
A
#
# COMPACT_ATOMS: atom_id res chain seq x y z
N MET A 1 -92.72 4.34 -86.54
CA MET A 1 -94.05 4.97 -86.41
C MET A 1 -94.86 4.12 -85.45
N LEU A 2 -95.39 4.71 -84.36
CA LEU A 2 -96.37 4.10 -83.45
C LEU A 2 -95.86 2.81 -82.73
N ASN A 3 -96.45 2.31 -81.64
CA ASN A 3 -97.55 2.85 -80.85
C ASN A 3 -97.29 2.62 -79.35
N VAL A 4 -97.75 3.51 -78.47
CA VAL A 4 -97.67 3.34 -77.01
C VAL A 4 -99.08 3.16 -76.44
N PRO A 5 -99.33 2.11 -75.63
CA PRO A 5 -100.42 2.11 -74.66
C PRO A 5 -99.86 2.04 -73.23
N VAL A 6 -100.21 3.05 -72.41
CA VAL A 6 -99.99 3.01 -70.96
C VAL A 6 -101.15 2.24 -70.31
N TYR A 7 -100.84 1.36 -69.35
CA TYR A 7 -101.84 0.84 -68.40
C TYR A 7 -101.33 0.96 -66.97
N ARG A 8 -102.18 1.50 -66.09
CA ARG A 8 -102.07 1.34 -64.63
C ARG A 8 -102.87 0.11 -64.23
N VAL A 9 -102.34 -0.72 -63.33
CA VAL A 9 -103.13 -1.64 -62.48
C VAL A 9 -102.55 -1.58 -61.06
N TYR A 10 -103.40 -1.79 -60.06
CA TYR A 10 -103.10 -1.74 -58.64
C TYR A 10 -102.44 -3.02 -58.11
N ASP A 11 -101.62 -2.86 -57.07
CA ASP A 11 -101.46 -3.72 -55.87
C ASP A 11 -101.38 -5.27 -56.00
N SER A 12 -100.30 -5.84 -55.44
CA SER A 12 -100.40 -7.01 -54.56
C SER A 12 -99.15 -7.17 -53.67
N MET A 13 -99.18 -6.64 -52.45
CA MET A 13 -98.06 -6.79 -51.48
C MET A 13 -97.78 -8.23 -50.99
N ASN A 14 -98.64 -9.21 -51.31
CA ASN A 14 -98.64 -10.55 -50.70
C ASN A 14 -97.69 -11.60 -51.33
N ARG A 15 -96.66 -11.20 -52.09
CA ARG A 15 -95.66 -12.15 -52.65
C ARG A 15 -94.23 -12.00 -52.13
N LEU A 16 -93.87 -10.90 -51.47
CA LEU A 16 -92.51 -10.69 -50.95
C LEU A 16 -92.29 -11.25 -49.53
N LEU A 17 -93.34 -11.29 -48.70
CA LEU A 17 -93.27 -11.80 -47.32
C LEU A 17 -92.66 -13.21 -47.19
N PRO A 18 -93.11 -14.24 -47.94
CA PRO A 18 -92.60 -15.60 -47.77
C PRO A 18 -91.15 -15.75 -48.25
N MET A 19 -90.72 -15.03 -49.29
CA MET A 19 -89.30 -15.01 -49.68
C MET A 19 -88.44 -14.31 -48.62
N SER A 20 -88.90 -13.19 -48.07
CA SER A 20 -88.18 -12.47 -47.00
C SER A 20 -88.01 -13.35 -45.75
N LEU A 21 -89.06 -14.06 -45.32
CA LEU A 21 -89.00 -14.98 -44.19
C LEU A 21 -88.05 -16.17 -44.43
N VAL A 22 -88.08 -16.79 -45.62
CA VAL A 22 -87.14 -17.88 -45.94
C VAL A 22 -85.69 -17.37 -45.99
N CYS A 23 -85.44 -16.17 -46.52
CA CYS A 23 -84.10 -15.56 -46.48
C CYS A 23 -83.64 -15.26 -45.06
N ILE A 24 -84.51 -14.75 -44.18
CA ILE A 24 -84.18 -14.50 -42.76
C ILE A 24 -83.83 -15.81 -42.04
N PHE A 25 -84.61 -16.87 -42.22
CA PHE A 25 -84.31 -18.19 -41.64
C PHE A 25 -83.07 -18.87 -42.25
N ALA A 26 -82.72 -18.57 -43.51
CA ALA A 26 -81.49 -19.04 -44.12
C ALA A 26 -80.25 -18.25 -43.63
N ILE A 27 -80.39 -16.96 -43.34
CA ILE A 27 -79.32 -16.14 -42.74
C ILE A 27 -78.97 -16.67 -41.35
N SER A 28 -79.94 -17.10 -40.54
CA SER A 28 -79.68 -17.77 -39.25
C SER A 28 -79.07 -19.19 -39.34
N ILE A 29 -78.70 -19.64 -40.54
CA ILE A 29 -77.96 -20.90 -40.80
C ILE A 29 -76.58 -20.63 -41.43
N LEU A 30 -76.33 -19.40 -41.92
CA LEU A 30 -75.10 -19.02 -42.63
C LEU A 30 -74.33 -17.86 -42.00
N ALA A 31 -74.95 -17.07 -41.13
CA ALA A 31 -74.22 -16.45 -40.04
C ALA A 31 -73.96 -17.52 -38.97
N PRO A 32 -72.78 -17.57 -38.33
CA PRO A 32 -72.73 -18.16 -37.01
C PRO A 32 -73.74 -17.42 -36.14
N LEU A 33 -74.49 -18.18 -35.32
CA LEU A 33 -74.98 -17.60 -34.07
C LEU A 33 -73.76 -17.00 -33.37
N ALA A 34 -73.89 -15.82 -32.76
CA ALA A 34 -72.84 -15.33 -31.88
C ALA A 34 -72.63 -16.40 -30.80
N SER A 35 -71.52 -17.14 -30.91
CA SER A 35 -71.03 -18.00 -29.84
C SER A 35 -70.85 -17.12 -28.62
N ALA A 36 -71.09 -17.68 -27.43
CA ALA A 36 -70.89 -16.94 -26.18
C ALA A 36 -69.50 -16.27 -26.20
N SER A 37 -69.41 -15.04 -25.70
CA SER A 37 -68.13 -14.51 -25.26
C SER A 37 -67.59 -15.45 -24.17
N GLY A 38 -66.29 -15.71 -24.21
CA GLY A 38 -65.63 -16.52 -23.20
C GLY A 38 -65.53 -18.01 -23.46
N MET A 39 -64.67 -18.64 -22.66
CA MET A 39 -64.35 -20.07 -22.76
C MET A 39 -65.47 -20.99 -22.25
N GLN A 40 -65.82 -21.98 -23.07
CA GLN A 40 -66.58 -23.18 -22.70
C GLN A 40 -65.87 -24.01 -21.63
N SER A 41 -64.53 -24.03 -21.61
CA SER A 41 -63.76 -24.74 -20.57
C SER A 41 -63.94 -24.13 -19.18
N CYS A 42 -64.21 -22.82 -19.06
CA CYS A 42 -64.60 -22.20 -17.78
C CYS A 42 -66.06 -22.49 -17.40
N GLN A 43 -66.97 -22.51 -18.39
CA GLN A 43 -68.39 -22.88 -18.19
C GLN A 43 -68.59 -24.29 -17.60
N LEU A 44 -67.60 -25.19 -17.72
CA LEU A 44 -67.60 -26.50 -17.05
C LEU A 44 -67.56 -26.39 -15.51
N ASN A 45 -66.94 -25.34 -14.94
CA ASN A 45 -66.99 -25.05 -13.50
C ASN A 45 -68.20 -24.17 -13.11
N GLY A 46 -68.91 -23.63 -14.11
CA GLY A 46 -70.04 -22.71 -13.93
C GLY A 46 -69.69 -21.23 -13.93
N GLY A 47 -68.40 -20.87 -14.09
CA GLY A 47 -67.93 -19.50 -14.26
C GLY A 47 -67.91 -19.03 -15.72
N VAL A 48 -67.38 -17.84 -15.92
CA VAL A 48 -67.12 -17.18 -17.21
C VAL A 48 -65.63 -16.79 -17.23
N CYS A 49 -65.07 -16.71 -18.43
CA CYS A 49 -63.71 -16.24 -18.69
C CYS A 49 -63.73 -15.39 -19.97
N ASP A 50 -62.64 -14.71 -20.29
CA ASP A 50 -62.43 -14.08 -21.58
C ASP A 50 -62.25 -15.10 -22.72
N SER A 51 -62.40 -14.64 -23.95
CA SER A 51 -62.18 -15.49 -25.12
C SER A 51 -60.69 -15.66 -25.37
N TRP A 52 -60.22 -16.90 -25.56
CA TRP A 52 -58.85 -17.21 -25.96
C TRP A 52 -58.65 -16.91 -27.46
N ASP A 53 -57.54 -16.24 -27.79
CA ASP A 53 -57.00 -16.12 -29.15
C ASP A 53 -55.47 -16.34 -29.12
N LYS A 54 -54.95 -17.12 -30.07
CA LYS A 54 -53.52 -17.43 -30.21
C LYS A 54 -52.70 -16.24 -30.74
N SER A 55 -53.34 -15.10 -31.06
CA SER A 55 -52.63 -13.84 -31.32
C SER A 55 -52.16 -13.11 -30.06
N ASP A 56 -52.78 -13.39 -28.92
CA ASP A 56 -52.61 -12.61 -27.69
C ASP A 56 -51.66 -13.30 -26.68
N ASP A 57 -51.29 -14.54 -27.00
CA ASP A 57 -50.23 -15.35 -26.39
C ASP A 57 -48.82 -14.84 -26.76
N GLY A 58 -48.02 -14.51 -25.74
CA GLY A 58 -46.63 -14.03 -25.89
C GLY A 58 -45.56 -15.13 -26.04
N THR A 59 -45.97 -16.40 -26.06
CA THR A 59 -45.14 -17.60 -25.84
C THR A 59 -45.53 -18.73 -26.80
N GLN A 60 -45.75 -18.39 -28.07
CA GLN A 60 -46.34 -19.22 -29.14
C GLN A 60 -45.99 -20.73 -29.21
N ASN A 61 -44.85 -21.17 -28.66
CA ASN A 61 -44.35 -22.54 -28.71
C ASN A 61 -44.07 -23.16 -27.32
N GLN A 62 -44.59 -22.59 -26.23
CA GLN A 62 -44.40 -23.05 -24.84
C GLN A 62 -45.72 -23.05 -24.05
N GLN A 63 -45.81 -23.90 -23.04
CA GLN A 63 -46.99 -23.98 -22.16
C GLN A 63 -46.97 -22.99 -20.99
N ASP A 64 -45.89 -22.24 -20.84
CA ASP A 64 -45.63 -21.36 -19.71
C ASP A 64 -45.38 -19.94 -20.22
N TRP A 65 -46.01 -18.95 -19.59
CA TRP A 65 -45.75 -17.53 -19.80
C TRP A 65 -45.63 -16.85 -18.45
N VAL A 66 -44.39 -16.65 -18.01
CA VAL A 66 -44.05 -16.15 -16.68
C VAL A 66 -43.07 -14.98 -16.78
N GLU A 67 -43.47 -13.81 -16.29
CA GLU A 67 -42.57 -12.67 -16.08
C GLU A 67 -42.13 -12.64 -14.62
N GLY A 68 -40.86 -12.92 -14.35
CA GLY A 68 -40.32 -13.07 -12.99
C GLY A 68 -39.23 -12.05 -12.63
N VAL A 69 -39.31 -11.50 -11.42
CA VAL A 69 -38.22 -10.71 -10.80
C VAL A 69 -37.68 -11.48 -9.60
N TYR A 70 -36.35 -11.56 -9.50
CA TYR A 70 -35.60 -12.36 -8.55
C TYR A 70 -34.56 -11.43 -7.88
N GLU A 71 -34.85 -10.93 -6.68
CA GLU A 71 -34.03 -9.93 -5.98
C GLU A 71 -33.32 -10.55 -4.75
N PHE A 72 -32.01 -10.70 -4.86
CA PHE A 72 -31.13 -11.28 -3.85
C PHE A 72 -30.50 -10.16 -3.04
N ASN A 73 -30.74 -10.17 -1.74
CA ASN A 73 -30.17 -9.22 -0.80
C ASN A 73 -29.15 -9.94 0.06
N LEU A 74 -27.86 -9.73 -0.24
CA LEU A 74 -26.78 -10.20 0.62
C LEU A 74 -26.83 -9.37 1.91
N VAL A 75 -27.04 -10.03 3.05
CA VAL A 75 -27.09 -9.36 4.37
C VAL A 75 -25.68 -9.29 4.96
N ASP A 76 -24.99 -10.43 4.87
CA ASP A 76 -23.66 -10.71 5.38
C ASP A 76 -23.09 -11.91 4.59
N THR A 77 -21.84 -12.27 4.85
CA THR A 77 -21.12 -13.41 4.25
C THR A 77 -21.71 -14.80 4.57
N SER A 78 -22.73 -14.89 5.43
CA SER A 78 -23.43 -16.14 5.75
C SER A 78 -24.88 -16.19 5.27
N THR A 79 -25.51 -15.04 4.96
CA THR A 79 -26.96 -14.94 4.77
C THR A 79 -27.37 -14.15 3.53
N ILE A 80 -28.16 -14.78 2.65
CA ILE A 80 -28.94 -14.08 1.60
C ILE A 80 -30.43 -14.14 1.95
N ASN A 81 -31.10 -12.99 1.82
CA ASN A 81 -32.55 -12.89 1.76
C ASN A 81 -33.01 -12.66 0.31
N MET A 82 -33.70 -13.64 -0.25
CA MET A 82 -34.28 -13.58 -1.58
C MET A 82 -35.73 -13.09 -1.49
N GLU A 83 -36.08 -12.09 -2.30
CA GLU A 83 -37.46 -11.76 -2.63
C GLU A 83 -37.70 -12.05 -4.11
N MET A 84 -38.78 -12.75 -4.40
CA MET A 84 -39.25 -13.03 -5.75
C MET A 84 -40.65 -12.48 -5.95
N THR A 85 -40.94 -12.03 -7.17
CA THR A 85 -42.31 -11.82 -7.65
C THR A 85 -42.46 -12.37 -9.07
N TRP A 86 -43.51 -13.15 -9.34
CA TRP A 86 -43.88 -13.59 -10.69
C TRP A 86 -45.24 -13.02 -11.08
N ALA A 87 -45.40 -12.72 -12.38
CA ALA A 87 -46.67 -12.58 -13.06
C ALA A 87 -46.83 -13.75 -14.04
N LEU A 88 -47.78 -14.63 -13.74
CA LEU A 88 -48.12 -15.83 -14.49
C LEU A 88 -49.33 -15.52 -15.38
N ARG A 89 -49.13 -15.67 -16.69
CA ARG A 89 -50.09 -15.37 -17.76
C ARG A 89 -50.64 -16.64 -18.41
N GLU A 90 -49.78 -17.64 -18.56
CA GLU A 90 -50.10 -18.99 -19.00
C GLU A 90 -49.21 -19.97 -18.24
N TYR A 91 -49.69 -21.20 -17.97
CA TYR A 91 -48.90 -22.19 -17.24
C TYR A 91 -49.25 -23.64 -17.59
N ASN A 92 -48.28 -24.53 -17.41
CA ASN A 92 -48.30 -25.94 -17.80
C ASN A 92 -49.51 -26.70 -17.24
N ARG A 93 -50.36 -27.19 -18.14
CA ARG A 93 -51.61 -27.89 -17.80
C ARG A 93 -51.39 -29.15 -16.96
N SER A 94 -50.25 -29.83 -17.11
CA SER A 94 -49.94 -31.02 -16.31
C SER A 94 -49.61 -30.68 -14.85
N VAL A 95 -49.05 -29.50 -14.61
CA VAL A 95 -48.78 -28.95 -13.27
C VAL A 95 -50.06 -28.59 -12.55
N LEU A 96 -51.09 -28.07 -13.24
CA LEU A 96 -52.39 -27.80 -12.61
C LEU A 96 -53.14 -29.10 -12.23
N GLY A 97 -52.91 -30.18 -12.97
CA GLY A 97 -53.50 -31.51 -12.73
C GLY A 97 -54.76 -31.77 -13.58
N ILE A 98 -55.21 -33.03 -13.57
CA ILE A 98 -56.25 -33.49 -14.50
C ILE A 98 -57.64 -33.08 -14.01
N ILE A 99 -58.20 -31.99 -14.57
CA ILE A 99 -59.56 -31.54 -14.32
C ILE A 99 -60.51 -32.23 -15.34
N PRO A 100 -61.44 -33.12 -14.90
CA PRO A 100 -62.19 -33.97 -15.83
C PRO A 100 -63.05 -33.23 -16.85
N GLY A 101 -62.65 -33.30 -18.12
CA GLY A 101 -63.38 -32.72 -19.26
C GLY A 101 -62.81 -31.41 -19.78
N VAL A 102 -61.92 -30.74 -19.03
CA VAL A 102 -61.32 -29.45 -19.44
C VAL A 102 -60.47 -29.61 -20.70
N ASP A 103 -59.57 -30.60 -20.77
CA ASP A 103 -58.73 -30.85 -21.95
C ASP A 103 -59.53 -30.99 -23.26
N ALA A 104 -60.73 -31.60 -23.18
CA ALA A 104 -61.60 -31.81 -24.31
C ALA A 104 -62.37 -30.54 -24.74
N ALA A 105 -62.56 -29.58 -23.83
CA ALA A 105 -63.05 -28.25 -24.14
C ALA A 105 -61.94 -27.38 -24.73
N LEU A 106 -60.75 -27.33 -24.12
CA LEU A 106 -59.59 -26.58 -24.62
C LEU A 106 -59.22 -26.97 -26.06
N ALA A 107 -59.20 -28.28 -26.36
CA ALA A 107 -58.96 -28.79 -27.71
C ALA A 107 -60.10 -28.50 -28.72
N ALA A 108 -61.30 -28.16 -28.24
CA ALA A 108 -62.41 -27.69 -29.08
C ALA A 108 -62.42 -26.15 -29.26
N GLU A 109 -61.75 -25.43 -28.36
CA GLU A 109 -61.57 -23.97 -28.39
C GLU A 109 -60.40 -23.55 -29.27
N GLY A 110 -59.39 -24.42 -29.43
CA GLY A 110 -58.30 -24.26 -30.38
C GLY A 110 -56.91 -24.48 -29.81
N LEU A 111 -56.79 -24.64 -28.49
CA LEU A 111 -55.52 -24.91 -27.82
C LEU A 111 -54.96 -26.26 -28.28
N SER A 112 -53.69 -26.26 -28.66
CA SER A 112 -52.95 -27.41 -29.17
C SER A 112 -52.32 -28.23 -28.02
N ALA A 113 -51.20 -28.91 -28.28
CA ALA A 113 -50.39 -29.56 -27.26
C ALA A 113 -49.30 -28.63 -26.69
N ASP A 114 -48.89 -27.61 -27.45
CA ASP A 114 -47.82 -26.68 -27.06
C ASP A 114 -48.34 -25.50 -26.22
N ASP A 115 -49.65 -25.28 -26.16
CA ASP A 115 -50.31 -24.27 -25.31
C ASP A 115 -50.43 -24.72 -23.84
N GLY A 116 -50.56 -23.78 -22.92
CA GLY A 116 -50.77 -24.01 -21.50
C GLY A 116 -52.23 -23.85 -21.08
N ALA A 117 -52.43 -23.40 -19.85
CA ALA A 117 -53.69 -22.87 -19.34
C ALA A 117 -53.54 -21.36 -19.09
N PRO A 118 -54.36 -20.50 -19.72
CA PRO A 118 -54.27 -19.06 -19.52
C PRO A 118 -54.75 -18.64 -18.12
N ALA A 119 -54.24 -17.53 -17.60
CA ALA A 119 -54.42 -17.09 -16.22
C ALA A 119 -55.89 -17.04 -15.76
N ASP A 120 -56.80 -16.57 -16.61
CA ASP A 120 -58.23 -16.48 -16.31
C ASP A 120 -58.90 -17.87 -16.13
N LEU A 121 -58.53 -18.85 -16.97
CA LEU A 121 -58.92 -20.25 -16.79
C LEU A 121 -58.41 -20.80 -15.45
N ILE A 122 -57.16 -20.48 -15.08
CA ILE A 122 -56.57 -20.93 -13.81
C ILE A 122 -57.32 -20.28 -12.62
N ARG A 123 -57.62 -18.97 -12.68
CA ARG A 123 -58.41 -18.25 -11.67
C ARG A 123 -59.78 -18.92 -11.48
N ASN A 124 -60.53 -19.17 -12.55
CA ASN A 124 -61.82 -19.87 -12.53
C ASN A 124 -61.76 -21.29 -11.90
N TYR A 125 -60.59 -21.94 -11.88
CA TYR A 125 -60.40 -23.26 -11.25
C TYR A 125 -59.71 -23.24 -9.88
N PHE A 126 -59.28 -22.10 -9.34
CA PHE A 126 -58.49 -22.00 -8.11
C PHE A 126 -58.99 -22.83 -6.93
N ASP A 127 -60.24 -22.67 -6.50
CA ASP A 127 -60.82 -23.38 -5.35
C ASP A 127 -61.19 -24.85 -5.65
N THR A 128 -60.91 -25.34 -6.86
CA THR A 128 -61.26 -26.69 -7.30
C THR A 128 -60.24 -27.71 -6.74
N PRO A 129 -60.67 -28.77 -6.04
CA PRO A 129 -59.76 -29.84 -5.63
C PRO A 129 -59.20 -30.58 -6.84
N THR A 130 -57.88 -30.77 -6.88
CA THR A 130 -57.14 -31.51 -7.93
C THR A 130 -57.41 -33.02 -7.95
N GLY A 131 -58.39 -33.49 -7.17
CA GLY A 131 -58.62 -34.89 -6.84
C GLY A 131 -59.50 -35.05 -5.59
N ALA A 132 -59.88 -36.30 -5.28
CA ALA A 132 -60.79 -36.59 -4.18
C ALA A 132 -60.09 -36.47 -2.81
N GLY A 133 -60.16 -35.28 -2.20
CA GLY A 133 -59.52 -34.98 -0.91
C GLY A 133 -58.05 -34.56 -1.03
N THR A 134 -57.63 -34.08 -2.21
CA THR A 134 -56.33 -33.44 -2.43
C THR A 134 -56.43 -31.93 -2.27
N GLN A 135 -55.29 -31.26 -2.38
CA GLN A 135 -55.14 -29.80 -2.38
C GLN A 135 -55.86 -29.15 -3.58
N THR A 136 -56.21 -27.87 -3.44
CA THR A 136 -56.83 -27.08 -4.52
C THR A 136 -55.82 -26.75 -5.62
N VAL A 137 -56.30 -26.27 -6.78
CA VAL A 137 -55.41 -25.75 -7.84
C VAL A 137 -54.58 -24.57 -7.31
N ARG A 138 -55.20 -23.72 -6.48
CA ARG A 138 -54.55 -22.60 -5.79
C ARG A 138 -53.40 -23.05 -4.89
N ASP A 139 -53.65 -24.02 -4.00
CA ASP A 139 -52.63 -24.59 -3.12
C ASP A 139 -51.49 -25.23 -3.92
N LYS A 140 -51.83 -25.99 -4.98
CA LYS A 140 -50.84 -26.71 -5.78
C LYS A 140 -49.92 -25.77 -6.55
N LEU A 141 -50.44 -24.67 -7.09
CA LEU A 141 -49.64 -23.67 -7.78
C LEU A 141 -48.61 -23.01 -6.85
N ILE A 142 -48.96 -22.77 -5.59
CA ILE A 142 -48.00 -22.30 -4.57
C ILE A 142 -46.90 -23.35 -4.30
N LEU A 143 -47.24 -24.64 -4.28
CA LEU A 143 -46.24 -25.69 -4.03
C LEU A 143 -45.24 -25.84 -5.18
N GLU A 144 -45.68 -25.87 -6.44
CA GLU A 144 -44.73 -26.00 -7.57
C GLU A 144 -43.74 -24.82 -7.62
N VAL A 145 -44.22 -23.61 -7.28
CA VAL A 145 -43.38 -22.43 -7.14
C VAL A 145 -42.35 -22.62 -6.02
N ASN A 146 -42.77 -23.06 -4.83
CA ASN A 146 -41.85 -23.31 -3.73
C ASN A 146 -40.80 -24.38 -4.08
N ASP A 147 -41.21 -25.49 -4.70
CA ASP A 147 -40.31 -26.56 -5.15
C ASP A 147 -39.29 -26.02 -6.20
N THR A 148 -39.74 -25.17 -7.13
CA THR A 148 -38.87 -24.51 -8.12
C THR A 148 -37.83 -23.59 -7.46
N ILE A 149 -38.21 -22.89 -6.39
CA ILE A 149 -37.30 -21.98 -5.67
C ILE A 149 -36.39 -22.72 -4.68
N GLU A 150 -36.83 -23.85 -4.14
CA GLU A 150 -35.95 -24.75 -3.39
C GLU A 150 -34.90 -25.39 -4.31
N GLU A 151 -35.22 -25.76 -5.56
CA GLU A 151 -34.21 -26.13 -6.57
C GLU A 151 -33.25 -24.96 -6.86
N LEU A 152 -33.79 -23.77 -7.14
CA LEU A 152 -32.98 -22.60 -7.48
C LEU A 152 -31.92 -22.29 -6.41
N LEU A 153 -32.35 -22.21 -5.16
CA LEU A 153 -31.50 -21.83 -4.04
C LEU A 153 -30.53 -22.95 -3.66
N SER A 154 -30.98 -24.22 -3.71
CA SER A 154 -30.13 -25.39 -3.42
C SER A 154 -29.09 -25.66 -4.51
N SER A 155 -29.34 -25.23 -5.76
CA SER A 155 -28.40 -25.38 -6.87
C SER A 155 -27.36 -24.26 -6.93
N GLY A 156 -27.73 -23.01 -6.60
CA GLY A 156 -26.88 -21.84 -6.86
C GLY A 156 -26.33 -21.10 -5.63
N PHE A 157 -26.92 -21.26 -4.43
CA PHE A 157 -26.60 -20.37 -3.29
C PHE A 157 -26.32 -21.08 -1.96
N GLY A 158 -27.07 -22.12 -1.59
CA GLY A 158 -26.83 -22.84 -0.34
C GLY A 158 -28.07 -23.51 0.24
N SER A 159 -28.12 -23.66 1.56
CA SER A 159 -29.25 -24.34 2.21
C SER A 159 -30.38 -23.36 2.57
N VAL A 160 -31.59 -23.66 2.10
CA VAL A 160 -32.80 -22.87 2.40
C VAL A 160 -33.17 -23.04 3.87
N ASN A 161 -33.21 -21.95 4.64
CA ASN A 161 -33.60 -21.95 6.04
C ASN A 161 -35.11 -21.76 6.22
N SER A 162 -35.73 -20.99 5.33
CA SER A 162 -37.17 -20.73 5.29
C SER A 162 -37.61 -20.29 3.90
N ILE A 163 -38.85 -20.62 3.56
CA ILE A 163 -39.56 -20.13 2.38
C ILE A 163 -41.00 -19.77 2.78
N ASN A 164 -41.51 -18.65 2.26
CA ASN A 164 -42.85 -18.16 2.52
C ASN A 164 -43.42 -17.52 1.25
N SER A 165 -44.56 -18.02 0.79
CA SER A 165 -45.15 -17.70 -0.52
C SER A 165 -46.61 -17.26 -0.39
N GLY A 166 -47.05 -16.29 -1.19
CA GLY A 166 -48.44 -15.85 -1.21
C GLY A 166 -48.80 -14.95 -2.40
N TYR A 167 -50.09 -14.91 -2.73
CA TYR A 167 -50.62 -14.11 -3.85
C TYR A 167 -50.50 -12.60 -3.58
N VAL A 168 -50.27 -11.82 -4.64
CA VAL A 168 -50.15 -10.35 -4.60
C VAL A 168 -50.90 -9.69 -5.76
N ASN A 169 -51.44 -8.49 -5.50
CA ASN A 169 -52.34 -7.81 -6.45
C ASN A 169 -51.60 -6.93 -7.48
N SER A 170 -50.27 -6.82 -7.38
CA SER A 170 -49.42 -6.23 -8.42
C SER A 170 -47.96 -6.61 -8.22
N ILE A 171 -47.19 -6.69 -9.31
CA ILE A 171 -45.71 -6.78 -9.27
C ILE A 171 -45.09 -5.54 -9.91
N SER A 172 -43.78 -5.33 -9.73
CA SER A 172 -43.05 -4.21 -10.32
C SER A 172 -41.76 -4.70 -10.97
N ASN A 173 -41.70 -4.71 -12.31
CA ASN A 173 -40.49 -5.04 -13.06
C ASN A 173 -39.93 -3.78 -13.72
N SER A 174 -38.69 -3.41 -13.37
CA SER A 174 -37.96 -2.29 -13.99
C SER A 174 -38.72 -0.95 -14.00
N GLY A 175 -39.61 -0.73 -13.02
CA GLY A 175 -40.43 0.48 -12.88
C GLY A 175 -41.80 0.41 -13.59
N VAL A 176 -42.12 -0.69 -14.27
CA VAL A 176 -43.47 -0.98 -14.79
C VAL A 176 -44.22 -1.79 -13.74
N THR A 177 -45.38 -1.29 -13.30
CA THR A 177 -46.27 -2.03 -12.39
C THR A 177 -47.30 -2.82 -13.19
N THR A 178 -47.25 -4.14 -13.07
CA THR A 178 -48.25 -5.05 -13.63
C THR A 178 -49.32 -5.29 -12.55
N SER A 179 -50.57 -4.93 -12.83
CA SER A 179 -51.70 -5.24 -11.95
C SER A 179 -52.11 -6.70 -12.13
N CYS A 180 -52.49 -7.36 -11.04
CA CYS A 180 -52.78 -8.79 -11.01
C CYS A 180 -54.11 -9.06 -10.30
N SER A 181 -54.72 -10.22 -10.54
CA SER A 181 -55.92 -10.66 -9.82
C SER A 181 -55.75 -12.10 -9.32
N ASP A 182 -56.40 -12.42 -8.21
CA ASP A 182 -56.67 -13.79 -7.76
C ASP A 182 -58.17 -14.14 -7.80
N ASP A 183 -58.99 -13.23 -8.33
CA ASP A 183 -60.46 -13.29 -8.34
C ASP A 183 -60.98 -13.96 -9.64
N PRO A 184 -61.77 -15.05 -9.56
CA PRO A 184 -62.38 -15.71 -10.71
C PRO A 184 -63.50 -14.91 -11.39
N ASP A 185 -64.10 -13.92 -10.71
CA ASP A 185 -65.14 -13.06 -11.30
C ASP A 185 -64.52 -11.86 -12.09
N THR A 186 -63.19 -11.78 -12.22
CA THR A 186 -62.50 -10.75 -13.04
C THR A 186 -62.45 -11.15 -14.52
N ASP A 187 -63.62 -11.23 -15.17
CA ASP A 187 -63.75 -11.32 -16.63
C ASP A 187 -64.03 -9.95 -17.28
N THR A 188 -63.76 -9.83 -18.58
CA THR A 188 -64.16 -8.69 -19.41
C THR A 188 -65.18 -9.06 -20.50
N ALA A 189 -65.37 -10.36 -20.75
CA ALA A 189 -66.40 -10.96 -21.61
C ALA A 189 -67.84 -10.51 -21.30
N ALA A 190 -68.11 -10.08 -20.06
CA ALA A 190 -69.36 -9.48 -19.62
C ALA A 190 -69.30 -7.94 -19.44
N GLU A 191 -68.12 -7.35 -19.21
CA GLU A 191 -67.93 -5.94 -18.84
C GLU A 191 -67.53 -5.05 -20.04
N ALA A 192 -68.50 -4.29 -20.56
CA ALA A 192 -68.32 -3.48 -21.77
C ALA A 192 -67.39 -2.25 -21.60
N GLY A 193 -66.08 -2.46 -21.78
CA GLY A 193 -65.09 -1.36 -21.87
C GLY A 193 -63.62 -1.75 -21.78
N LEU A 194 -63.32 -2.99 -21.39
CA LEU A 194 -61.96 -3.53 -21.30
C LEU A 194 -61.61 -4.40 -22.53
N ALA A 195 -60.40 -4.94 -22.57
CA ALA A 195 -59.93 -5.78 -23.66
C ALA A 195 -60.12 -7.26 -23.31
N ASN A 196 -60.95 -7.96 -24.08
CA ASN A 196 -61.18 -9.40 -23.96
C ASN A 196 -59.88 -10.16 -24.26
N ASN A 197 -59.16 -10.58 -23.21
CA ASN A 197 -57.89 -11.27 -23.27
C ASN A 197 -57.70 -12.16 -22.02
N VAL A 198 -57.80 -13.48 -22.23
CA VAL A 198 -57.69 -14.53 -21.21
C VAL A 198 -56.33 -14.61 -20.47
N PHE A 199 -55.29 -13.95 -20.99
CA PHE A 199 -53.95 -13.83 -20.39
C PHE A 199 -53.80 -12.61 -19.45
N GLU A 200 -54.84 -11.79 -19.33
CA GLU A 200 -54.90 -10.57 -18.50
C GLU A 200 -56.14 -10.60 -17.56
N PRO A 201 -56.07 -9.99 -16.36
CA PRO A 201 -54.85 -9.75 -15.60
C PRO A 201 -54.15 -11.07 -15.22
N PRO A 202 -52.82 -11.08 -15.09
CA PRO A 202 -52.07 -12.24 -14.63
C PRO A 202 -52.42 -12.61 -13.19
N ILE A 203 -52.13 -13.87 -12.86
CA ILE A 203 -52.00 -14.32 -11.48
C ILE A 203 -50.60 -13.90 -11.00
N CYS A 204 -50.50 -13.27 -9.84
CA CYS A 204 -49.21 -12.92 -9.27
C CYS A 204 -49.04 -13.41 -7.84
N PHE A 205 -47.80 -13.73 -7.49
CA PHE A 205 -47.40 -14.13 -6.16
C PHE A 205 -45.99 -13.61 -5.85
N SER A 206 -45.74 -13.44 -4.56
CA SER A 206 -44.42 -13.16 -3.99
C SER A 206 -43.94 -14.37 -3.20
N VAL A 207 -42.63 -14.62 -3.27
CA VAL A 207 -41.94 -15.61 -2.45
C VAL A 207 -40.80 -14.91 -1.73
N THR A 208 -40.73 -15.05 -0.41
CA THR A 208 -39.58 -14.63 0.38
C THR A 208 -38.89 -15.85 0.98
N ALA A 209 -37.57 -15.90 0.83
CA ALA A 209 -36.75 -17.01 1.31
C ALA A 209 -35.46 -16.48 1.97
N SER A 210 -34.93 -17.25 2.92
CA SER A 210 -33.66 -16.95 3.59
C SER A 210 -32.73 -18.17 3.47
N VAL A 211 -31.47 -17.93 3.10
CA VAL A 211 -30.52 -18.96 2.66
C VAL A 211 -29.18 -18.77 3.33
N SER A 212 -28.63 -19.87 3.85
CA SER A 212 -27.29 -19.93 4.42
C SER A 212 -26.26 -20.20 3.31
N LEU A 213 -25.34 -19.27 3.11
CA LEU A 213 -24.20 -19.39 2.19
C LEU A 213 -23.11 -20.33 2.76
N ALA A 214 -22.27 -20.83 1.87
CA ALA A 214 -21.03 -21.52 2.23
C ALA A 214 -19.85 -20.53 2.32
N THR A 215 -18.90 -20.76 3.23
CA THR A 215 -17.71 -19.91 3.38
C THR A 215 -16.88 -19.81 2.09
N SER A 216 -16.87 -20.88 1.29
CA SER A 216 -16.22 -20.95 -0.04
C SER A 216 -16.82 -19.99 -1.08
N THR A 217 -18.06 -19.50 -0.91
CA THR A 217 -18.70 -18.57 -1.86
C THR A 217 -17.98 -17.21 -1.94
N PHE A 218 -17.19 -16.87 -0.92
CA PHE A 218 -16.39 -15.64 -0.88
C PHE A 218 -14.88 -15.87 -0.96
N ASN A 219 -14.43 -17.03 -1.48
CA ASN A 219 -13.02 -17.31 -1.75
C ASN A 219 -12.12 -17.35 -0.48
N LEU A 220 -12.72 -17.72 0.65
CA LEU A 220 -12.18 -17.69 2.02
C LEU A 220 -12.54 -18.99 2.78
N GLY A 221 -12.31 -20.14 2.14
CA GLY A 221 -12.72 -21.45 2.65
C GLY A 221 -11.98 -21.90 3.91
N SER A 222 -10.83 -21.29 4.21
CA SER A 222 -10.01 -21.52 5.41
C SER A 222 -10.52 -20.82 6.69
N VAL A 223 -11.23 -19.70 6.54
CA VAL A 223 -11.60 -18.81 7.65
C VAL A 223 -12.74 -19.38 8.50
N ASP A 224 -12.68 -19.20 9.82
CA ASP A 224 -13.82 -19.53 10.68
C ASP A 224 -15.05 -18.70 10.32
N SER A 225 -16.18 -19.39 10.18
CA SER A 225 -17.53 -18.85 10.01
C SER A 225 -17.90 -17.70 10.95
N LEU A 226 -17.32 -17.64 12.17
CA LEU A 226 -17.57 -16.57 13.14
C LEU A 226 -16.77 -15.28 12.86
N THR A 227 -15.64 -15.35 12.14
CA THR A 227 -14.78 -14.21 11.81
C THR A 227 -14.85 -13.79 10.33
N LEU A 228 -15.32 -14.67 9.45
CA LEU A 228 -15.45 -14.45 8.00
C LEU A 228 -16.03 -13.08 7.63
N GLU A 229 -17.11 -12.66 8.28
CA GLU A 229 -17.76 -11.36 8.02
C GLU A 229 -16.83 -10.17 8.30
N ARG A 230 -16.03 -10.26 9.37
CA ARG A 230 -15.07 -9.21 9.76
C ARG A 230 -13.84 -9.22 8.84
N VAL A 231 -13.39 -10.40 8.42
CA VAL A 231 -12.31 -10.58 7.44
C VAL A 231 -12.72 -9.99 6.08
N TYR A 232 -13.89 -10.35 5.58
CA TYR A 232 -14.42 -9.87 4.30
C TYR A 232 -14.62 -8.34 4.31
N ARG A 233 -15.23 -7.78 5.37
CA ARG A 233 -15.31 -6.32 5.57
C ARG A 233 -13.92 -5.68 5.57
N GLY A 234 -12.97 -6.23 6.32
CA GLY A 234 -11.60 -5.73 6.39
C GLY A 234 -10.90 -5.70 5.04
N MET A 235 -10.94 -6.78 4.25
CA MET A 235 -10.33 -6.79 2.91
C MET A 235 -10.94 -5.74 1.97
N LEU A 236 -12.27 -5.56 1.97
CA LEU A 236 -12.91 -4.51 1.16
C LEU A 236 -12.55 -3.10 1.64
N VAL A 237 -12.46 -2.87 2.96
CA VAL A 237 -12.04 -1.58 3.55
C VAL A 237 -10.55 -1.30 3.30
N MET A 238 -9.70 -2.33 3.24
CA MET A 238 -8.30 -2.20 2.80
C MET A 238 -8.19 -1.80 1.31
N GLY A 239 -9.28 -1.86 0.53
CA GLY A 239 -9.31 -1.45 -0.88
C GLY A 239 -9.43 -2.60 -1.88
N SER A 240 -9.60 -3.84 -1.41
CA SER A 240 -9.77 -5.01 -2.29
C SER A 240 -11.11 -4.99 -3.01
N ASP A 241 -11.12 -5.46 -4.26
CA ASP A 241 -12.32 -5.76 -5.03
C ASP A 241 -12.46 -7.28 -5.20
N ILE A 242 -13.58 -7.86 -4.79
CA ILE A 242 -13.80 -9.31 -4.77
C ILE A 242 -14.84 -9.70 -5.81
N THR A 243 -14.55 -10.71 -6.62
CA THR A 243 -15.43 -11.24 -7.66
C THR A 243 -16.08 -12.54 -7.21
N SER A 244 -17.41 -12.61 -7.29
CA SER A 244 -18.20 -13.82 -7.05
C SER A 244 -18.90 -14.24 -8.34
N THR A 245 -18.93 -15.56 -8.61
CA THR A 245 -19.70 -16.14 -9.71
C THR A 245 -20.98 -16.82 -9.22
N PHE A 246 -22.03 -16.80 -10.05
CA PHE A 246 -23.34 -17.36 -9.74
C PHE A 246 -23.99 -17.94 -11.01
N ASP A 247 -24.67 -19.08 -10.90
CA ASP A 247 -25.50 -19.62 -11.98
C ASP A 247 -26.90 -18.99 -11.97
N LEU A 248 -27.26 -18.31 -13.06
CA LEU A 248 -28.62 -17.83 -13.31
C LEU A 248 -29.32 -18.77 -14.30
N PHE A 249 -30.65 -18.90 -14.21
CA PHE A 249 -31.41 -19.66 -15.19
C PHE A 249 -32.78 -19.08 -15.53
N SER A 250 -33.35 -19.50 -16.67
CA SER A 250 -34.73 -19.18 -17.05
C SER A 250 -35.30 -20.35 -17.84
N GLU A 251 -36.45 -20.87 -17.37
CA GLU A 251 -37.14 -21.98 -18.01
C GLU A 251 -37.72 -21.57 -19.38
N PRO A 252 -38.05 -22.52 -20.28
CA PRO A 252 -38.76 -22.20 -21.51
C PRO A 252 -40.07 -21.46 -21.19
N GLY A 253 -40.35 -20.34 -21.88
CA GLY A 253 -41.55 -19.55 -21.61
C GLY A 253 -41.43 -18.55 -20.44
N HIS A 254 -40.25 -18.43 -19.81
CA HIS A 254 -40.01 -17.45 -18.76
C HIS A 254 -39.25 -16.21 -19.28
N ASN A 255 -39.49 -15.06 -18.64
CA ASN A 255 -38.71 -13.84 -18.76
C ASN A 255 -38.25 -13.41 -17.36
N SER A 256 -37.00 -13.71 -17.03
CA SER A 256 -36.46 -13.63 -15.67
C SER A 256 -35.50 -12.43 -15.52
N THR A 257 -35.80 -11.52 -14.60
CA THR A 257 -34.91 -10.41 -14.21
C THR A 257 -34.28 -10.72 -12.86
N PHE A 258 -32.96 -10.97 -12.85
CA PHE A 258 -32.18 -11.18 -11.64
C PHE A 258 -31.57 -9.85 -11.16
N ILE A 259 -31.62 -9.58 -9.87
CA ILE A 259 -31.05 -8.40 -9.22
C ILE A 259 -30.25 -8.86 -8.00
N ILE A 260 -28.98 -8.46 -7.89
CA ILE A 260 -28.13 -8.72 -6.71
C ILE A 260 -27.81 -7.39 -6.03
N ASN A 261 -28.36 -7.19 -4.83
CA ASN A 261 -28.01 -6.09 -3.93
C ASN A 261 -26.89 -6.55 -2.98
N PRO A 262 -25.74 -5.84 -2.92
CA PRO A 262 -24.67 -6.14 -1.98
C PRO A 262 -25.04 -5.71 -0.54
N PRO A 263 -24.28 -6.15 0.47
CA PRO A 263 -24.43 -5.71 1.86
C PRO A 263 -24.32 -4.20 2.06
N ASP A 264 -24.72 -3.71 3.24
CA ASP A 264 -24.78 -2.27 3.52
C ASP A 264 -23.42 -1.56 3.53
N PHE A 265 -22.35 -2.28 3.83
CA PHE A 265 -20.95 -1.85 3.74
C PHE A 265 -20.33 -1.95 2.34
N ALA A 266 -21.05 -2.45 1.34
CA ALA A 266 -20.51 -2.82 0.03
C ALA A 266 -21.31 -2.26 -1.16
N THR A 267 -20.70 -2.26 -2.35
CA THR A 267 -21.27 -1.76 -3.60
C THR A 267 -20.73 -2.53 -4.80
N VAL A 268 -21.55 -2.76 -5.83
CA VAL A 268 -21.11 -3.40 -7.07
C VAL A 268 -20.16 -2.47 -7.84
N LYS A 269 -18.95 -2.96 -8.12
CA LYS A 269 -17.90 -2.28 -8.87
C LYS A 269 -18.02 -2.57 -10.36
N SER A 270 -18.19 -3.82 -10.76
CA SER A 270 -18.48 -4.22 -12.15
C SER A 270 -19.32 -5.50 -12.25
N THR A 271 -19.71 -5.84 -13.46
CA THR A 271 -20.48 -7.06 -13.82
C THR A 271 -19.87 -7.67 -15.07
N ASP A 272 -20.18 -8.94 -15.34
CA ASP A 272 -19.89 -9.55 -16.64
C ASP A 272 -20.56 -8.80 -17.82
N SER A 273 -20.20 -9.20 -19.05
CA SER A 273 -20.70 -8.62 -20.30
C SER A 273 -22.22 -8.68 -20.53
N THR A 274 -22.95 -9.51 -19.78
CA THR A 274 -24.40 -9.69 -19.88
C THR A 274 -25.19 -9.00 -18.76
N GLY A 275 -24.50 -8.46 -17.75
CA GLY A 275 -25.07 -7.72 -16.63
C GLY A 275 -25.01 -6.20 -16.81
N PHE A 276 -25.76 -5.50 -15.96
CA PHE A 276 -25.77 -4.05 -15.88
C PHE A 276 -25.74 -3.60 -14.42
N ARG A 277 -25.02 -2.52 -14.11
CA ARG A 277 -25.09 -1.86 -12.80
C ARG A 277 -26.30 -0.93 -12.74
N ILE A 278 -27.08 -1.03 -11.68
CA ILE A 278 -28.23 -0.15 -11.40
C ILE A 278 -28.00 0.64 -10.10
N ILE A 279 -28.42 1.90 -10.08
CA ILE A 279 -28.30 2.76 -8.90
C ILE A 279 -29.48 2.50 -7.96
N LYS A 280 -29.18 2.09 -6.73
CA LYS A 280 -30.14 1.93 -5.63
C LYS A 280 -30.03 3.10 -4.64
N SER A 281 -31.18 3.51 -4.11
CA SER A 281 -31.24 4.60 -3.12
C SER A 281 -30.80 4.11 -1.74
N GLY A 282 -30.06 4.94 -1.01
CA GLY A 282 -29.59 4.65 0.34
C GLY A 282 -28.77 5.81 0.93
N PRO A 283 -28.31 5.69 2.18
CA PRO A 283 -27.31 6.58 2.78
C PRO A 283 -25.93 5.90 2.84
N PRO A 284 -24.97 6.21 1.94
CA PRO A 284 -25.15 6.82 0.63
C PRO A 284 -25.81 5.86 -0.37
N SER A 285 -26.08 6.33 -1.60
CA SER A 285 -26.53 5.48 -2.71
C SER A 285 -25.48 4.43 -3.07
N TYR A 286 -25.92 3.26 -3.55
CA TYR A 286 -25.05 2.15 -3.92
C TYR A 286 -25.39 1.60 -5.30
N MET A 287 -24.48 0.81 -5.87
CA MET A 287 -24.72 0.04 -7.09
C MET A 287 -25.13 -1.38 -6.74
N ALA A 288 -26.19 -1.87 -7.38
CA ALA A 288 -26.56 -3.28 -7.45
C ALA A 288 -26.35 -3.79 -8.88
N ALA A 289 -26.30 -5.11 -9.06
CA ALA A 289 -26.20 -5.74 -10.38
C ALA A 289 -27.57 -6.22 -10.86
N GLN A 290 -27.83 -6.18 -12.16
CA GLN A 290 -29.06 -6.69 -12.79
C GLN A 290 -28.75 -7.46 -14.08
N TRP A 291 -29.42 -8.60 -14.26
CA TRP A 291 -29.37 -9.43 -15.46
C TRP A 291 -30.78 -9.76 -15.97
N PRO A 292 -31.18 -9.29 -17.16
CA PRO A 292 -32.35 -9.82 -17.86
C PRO A 292 -32.00 -11.13 -18.59
N VAL A 293 -32.88 -12.12 -18.51
CA VAL A 293 -32.81 -13.40 -19.22
C VAL A 293 -34.20 -13.70 -19.80
N ASN A 294 -34.37 -13.47 -21.11
CA ASN A 294 -35.62 -13.75 -21.81
C ASN A 294 -35.53 -15.10 -22.54
N ASN A 295 -36.46 -16.02 -22.24
CA ASN A 295 -36.62 -17.32 -22.87
C ASN A 295 -38.09 -17.58 -23.33
N LEU A 296 -38.88 -16.52 -23.53
CA LEU A 296 -40.27 -16.59 -24.01
C LEU A 296 -40.36 -17.28 -25.39
N ASP A 297 -39.50 -16.87 -26.33
CA ASP A 297 -39.39 -17.41 -27.69
C ASP A 297 -38.66 -18.78 -27.77
N ALA A 298 -38.69 -19.58 -26.69
CA ALA A 298 -38.09 -20.91 -26.69
C ALA A 298 -38.79 -21.85 -27.70
N PRO A 299 -38.06 -22.62 -28.53
CA PRO A 299 -38.65 -23.69 -29.34
C PRO A 299 -39.21 -24.82 -28.46
N SER A 300 -40.36 -25.39 -28.84
CA SER A 300 -40.97 -26.53 -28.15
C SER A 300 -39.96 -27.68 -27.98
N GLY A 301 -39.78 -28.15 -26.74
CA GLY A 301 -38.81 -29.19 -26.37
C GLY A 301 -37.35 -28.74 -26.27
N ARG A 302 -37.05 -27.43 -26.16
CA ARG A 302 -35.72 -26.93 -25.78
C ARG A 302 -35.53 -27.02 -24.26
N ASP A 303 -34.31 -27.34 -23.83
CA ASP A 303 -33.86 -27.22 -22.44
C ASP A 303 -33.84 -25.76 -21.91
N ARG A 304 -33.78 -25.65 -20.58
CA ARG A 304 -33.52 -24.45 -19.76
C ARG A 304 -32.33 -23.63 -20.26
N ILE A 305 -32.44 -22.30 -20.23
CA ILE A 305 -31.25 -21.44 -20.29
C ILE A 305 -30.62 -21.43 -18.91
N THR A 306 -29.35 -21.83 -18.81
CA THR A 306 -28.49 -21.61 -17.63
C THR A 306 -27.26 -20.80 -18.07
N ARG A 307 -26.82 -19.85 -17.24
CA ARG A 307 -25.69 -18.96 -17.50
C ARG A 307 -25.00 -18.58 -16.18
N GLU A 308 -23.75 -19.00 -16.06
CA GLU A 308 -22.80 -18.45 -15.09
C GLU A 308 -22.59 -16.95 -15.37
N VAL A 309 -22.69 -16.12 -14.33
CA VAL A 309 -22.40 -14.67 -14.37
C VAL A 309 -21.40 -14.32 -13.27
N ALA A 310 -20.70 -13.21 -13.44
CA ALA A 310 -19.75 -12.67 -12.46
C ALA A 310 -20.15 -11.26 -12.01
N VAL A 311 -19.92 -10.95 -10.73
CA VAL A 311 -20.08 -9.61 -10.15
C VAL A 311 -18.90 -9.29 -9.24
N GLU A 312 -18.36 -8.10 -9.42
CA GLU A 312 -17.25 -7.55 -8.63
C GLU A 312 -17.82 -6.59 -7.57
N ILE A 313 -17.45 -6.79 -6.32
CA ILE A 313 -17.95 -6.06 -5.15
C ILE A 313 -16.77 -5.39 -4.44
N GLY A 314 -16.91 -4.09 -4.14
CA GLY A 314 -15.96 -3.30 -3.37
C GLY A 314 -16.63 -2.61 -2.18
N HIS A 315 -15.84 -2.02 -1.28
CA HIS A 315 -16.37 -1.27 -0.12
C HIS A 315 -17.11 0.01 -0.53
N ARG A 316 -18.13 0.37 0.27
CA ARG A 316 -19.06 1.49 0.05
C ARG A 316 -18.73 2.68 0.94
N ASN A 317 -17.74 3.46 0.49
CA ASN A 317 -17.25 4.66 1.18
C ASN A 317 -18.35 5.51 1.83
N SER A 318 -18.21 5.72 3.13
CA SER A 318 -19.15 6.45 3.98
C SER A 318 -18.53 7.75 4.50
N THR A 319 -19.21 8.42 5.44
CA THR A 319 -18.65 9.58 6.18
C THR A 319 -17.82 9.18 7.40
N GLN A 320 -17.80 7.90 7.79
CA GLN A 320 -17.06 7.40 8.95
C GLN A 320 -15.87 6.54 8.53
N THR A 321 -16.15 5.50 7.72
CA THR A 321 -15.18 4.59 7.12
C THR A 321 -15.05 4.86 5.63
N ARG A 322 -13.81 4.88 5.12
CA ARG A 322 -13.47 4.88 3.70
C ARG A 322 -12.57 3.69 3.41
N SER A 323 -12.51 3.28 2.15
CA SER A 323 -11.44 2.42 1.68
C SER A 323 -10.11 3.15 1.87
N VAL A 324 -9.08 2.40 2.27
CA VAL A 324 -7.69 2.82 2.11
C VAL A 324 -7.43 3.11 0.63
N ASP A 325 -6.60 4.11 0.36
CA ASP A 325 -6.19 4.58 -0.96
C ASP A 325 -4.72 5.00 -0.80
N ILE A 326 -3.80 4.39 -1.54
CA ILE A 326 -2.35 4.56 -1.37
C ILE A 326 -1.74 5.10 -2.66
N SER A 327 -0.93 6.15 -2.54
CA SER A 327 -0.15 6.74 -3.63
C SER A 327 1.11 5.90 -3.89
N PRO A 328 1.60 5.79 -5.14
CA PRO A 328 2.93 5.21 -5.43
C PRO A 328 4.11 5.96 -4.77
N GLU A 329 3.86 7.14 -4.20
CA GLU A 329 4.83 7.98 -3.48
C GLU A 329 4.69 7.86 -1.94
N ASP A 330 3.72 7.09 -1.44
CA ASP A 330 3.54 6.88 0.01
C ASP A 330 4.50 5.80 0.51
N THR A 331 5.13 6.01 1.68
CA THR A 331 6.10 5.06 2.25
C THR A 331 5.46 3.70 2.59
N GLY A 332 5.95 2.64 1.96
CA GLY A 332 5.62 1.24 2.22
C GLY A 332 6.45 0.63 3.35
N VAL A 333 7.75 0.90 3.38
CA VAL A 333 8.70 0.38 4.38
C VAL A 333 9.59 1.50 4.94
N THR A 334 9.74 1.56 6.26
CA THR A 334 10.83 2.33 6.89
C THR A 334 11.93 1.36 7.32
N LEU A 335 13.13 1.50 6.77
CA LEU A 335 14.34 0.83 7.26
C LEU A 335 15.02 1.71 8.31
N ARG A 336 15.37 1.14 9.46
CA ARG A 336 16.35 1.71 10.37
C ARG A 336 17.51 0.74 10.52
N VAL A 337 18.70 1.21 10.21
CA VAL A 337 19.97 0.51 10.38
C VAL A 337 20.68 1.21 11.53
N THR A 338 21.04 0.47 12.58
CA THR A 338 21.83 0.98 13.69
C THR A 338 23.16 0.24 13.70
N LEU A 339 24.25 0.95 13.40
CA LEU A 339 25.62 0.46 13.47
C LEU A 339 26.21 0.84 14.84
N ASP A 340 26.37 -0.13 15.73
CA ASP A 340 26.92 0.09 17.06
C ASP A 340 28.44 -0.07 17.05
N MET A 341 29.19 1.03 17.17
CA MET A 341 30.65 1.07 17.27
C MET A 341 31.13 1.46 18.69
N SER A 342 30.27 1.35 19.71
CA SER A 342 30.61 1.69 21.09
C SER A 342 31.77 0.84 21.66
N ASP A 343 31.92 -0.39 21.15
CA ASP A 343 33.13 -1.22 21.23
C ASP A 343 33.55 -1.64 19.81
N GLN A 344 34.57 -0.96 19.27
CA GLN A 344 35.09 -1.17 17.91
C GLN A 344 35.67 -2.57 17.65
N ASP A 345 36.05 -3.30 18.70
CA ASP A 345 36.57 -4.67 18.57
C ASP A 345 35.44 -5.71 18.53
N ALA A 346 34.18 -5.27 18.73
CA ALA A 346 32.97 -6.11 18.76
C ALA A 346 31.72 -5.39 18.20
N ALA A 347 31.91 -4.51 17.20
CA ALA A 347 30.87 -3.74 16.54
C ALA A 347 29.81 -4.65 15.87
N PHE A 348 28.58 -4.18 15.76
CA PHE A 348 27.49 -4.94 15.12
C PHE A 348 26.46 -4.03 14.44
N VAL A 349 25.69 -4.60 13.52
CA VAL A 349 24.56 -3.95 12.85
C VAL A 349 23.25 -4.53 13.39
N GLU A 350 22.32 -3.66 13.77
CA GLU A 350 20.90 -3.97 13.97
C GLU A 350 20.08 -3.40 12.81
N ILE A 351 19.16 -4.19 12.26
CA ILE A 351 18.23 -3.75 11.21
C ILE A 351 16.80 -3.93 11.70
N ILE A 352 16.04 -2.85 11.68
CA ILE A 352 14.62 -2.81 12.01
C ILE A 352 13.86 -2.31 10.79
N ALA A 353 13.09 -3.21 10.15
CA ALA A 353 12.22 -2.84 9.04
C ALA A 353 10.77 -2.70 9.54
N GLY A 354 10.20 -1.51 9.41
CA GLY A 354 8.79 -1.23 9.68
C GLY A 354 7.98 -1.25 8.40
N ILE A 355 7.17 -2.30 8.18
CA ILE A 355 6.28 -2.45 7.04
C ILE A 355 4.96 -1.73 7.34
N ASN A 356 4.69 -0.62 6.66
CA ASN A 356 3.44 0.12 6.69
C ASN A 356 2.43 -0.44 5.68
N HIS A 357 2.90 -0.77 4.46
CA HIS A 357 2.14 -1.48 3.44
C HIS A 357 3.07 -2.19 2.41
N ILE A 358 2.50 -3.10 1.62
CA ILE A 358 3.12 -3.81 0.50
C ILE A 358 2.17 -3.67 -0.70
N ASP A 359 2.65 -3.29 -1.89
CA ASP A 359 1.82 -3.14 -3.09
C ASP A 359 1.66 -4.46 -3.89
N ALA A 360 0.81 -4.43 -4.93
CA ALA A 360 0.51 -5.60 -5.75
C ALA A 360 1.71 -6.16 -6.56
N SER A 361 2.75 -5.38 -6.82
CA SER A 361 3.98 -5.86 -7.47
C SER A 361 4.78 -6.69 -6.47
N THR A 362 5.20 -6.08 -5.35
CA THR A 362 5.97 -6.75 -4.30
C THR A 362 5.23 -7.96 -3.72
N MET A 363 3.89 -7.91 -3.56
CA MET A 363 3.12 -9.11 -3.18
C MET A 363 3.22 -10.25 -4.20
N SER A 364 3.22 -9.96 -5.50
CA SER A 364 3.38 -10.97 -6.55
C SER A 364 4.78 -11.56 -6.55
N ASP A 365 5.81 -10.74 -6.34
CA ASP A 365 7.21 -11.16 -6.36
C ASP A 365 7.60 -11.92 -5.08
N TRP A 366 7.05 -11.55 -3.92
CA TRP A 366 7.17 -12.27 -2.64
C TRP A 366 6.19 -13.46 -2.53
N GLY A 367 5.33 -13.69 -3.53
CA GLY A 367 4.40 -14.83 -3.57
C GLY A 367 3.25 -14.80 -2.54
N ILE A 368 2.89 -13.62 -2.03
CA ILE A 368 1.86 -13.43 -0.99
C ILE A 368 0.45 -13.46 -1.61
N SER A 369 -0.45 -14.27 -1.05
CA SER A 369 -1.89 -14.26 -1.36
C SER A 369 -2.73 -14.33 -0.09
N LEU A 370 -3.74 -13.46 0.04
CA LEU A 370 -4.71 -13.49 1.14
C LEU A 370 -5.95 -14.36 0.86
N VAL A 371 -6.04 -14.99 -0.32
CA VAL A 371 -7.25 -15.70 -0.78
C VAL A 371 -6.93 -17.04 -1.44
N ASP A 372 -7.92 -17.96 -1.45
CA ASP A 372 -7.77 -19.30 -2.04
C ASP A 372 -7.54 -19.28 -3.56
N VAL A 373 -8.21 -18.37 -4.28
CA VAL A 373 -8.11 -18.22 -5.75
C VAL A 373 -7.83 -16.75 -6.10
N THR A 374 -6.58 -16.43 -6.42
CA THR A 374 -6.15 -15.05 -6.73
C THR A 374 -6.89 -14.42 -7.92
N GLU A 375 -7.31 -15.21 -8.90
CA GLU A 375 -8.10 -14.73 -10.05
C GLU A 375 -9.45 -14.10 -9.66
N ASN A 376 -9.98 -14.43 -8.48
CA ASN A 376 -11.27 -13.96 -7.97
C ASN A 376 -11.18 -12.77 -7.00
N ALA A 377 -9.99 -12.27 -6.66
CA ALA A 377 -9.85 -11.08 -5.81
C ALA A 377 -8.71 -10.17 -6.25
N LYS A 378 -9.02 -8.91 -6.52
CA LYS A 378 -8.05 -7.87 -6.84
C LYS A 378 -7.67 -7.12 -5.56
N ILE A 379 -6.50 -7.44 -5.02
CA ILE A 379 -5.93 -6.79 -3.83
C ILE A 379 -4.85 -5.81 -4.33
N PRO A 380 -5.05 -4.48 -4.23
CA PRO A 380 -4.10 -3.50 -4.79
C PRO A 380 -2.84 -3.31 -3.91
N TRP A 381 -2.97 -3.57 -2.62
CA TRP A 381 -1.95 -3.47 -1.58
C TRP A 381 -2.43 -4.20 -0.32
N VAL A 382 -1.51 -4.52 0.59
CA VAL A 382 -1.79 -5.03 1.93
C VAL A 382 -1.10 -4.13 2.96
N THR A 383 -1.87 -3.53 3.85
CA THR A 383 -1.39 -2.65 4.92
C THR A 383 -0.91 -3.45 6.13
N SER A 384 -0.28 -2.79 7.11
CA SER A 384 0.07 -3.40 8.39
C SER A 384 -1.13 -3.96 9.15
N ASP A 385 -2.29 -3.29 9.13
CA ASP A 385 -3.56 -3.88 9.62
C ASP A 385 -4.05 -5.04 8.75
N GLY A 386 -3.77 -5.02 7.44
CA GLY A 386 -4.00 -6.14 6.52
C GLY A 386 -3.19 -7.39 6.87
N ILE A 387 -1.91 -7.24 7.22
CA ILE A 387 -1.05 -8.34 7.71
C ILE A 387 -1.57 -8.87 9.05
N ARG A 388 -2.00 -7.98 9.97
CA ARG A 388 -2.64 -8.40 11.23
C ARG A 388 -3.98 -9.10 11.00
N LEU A 389 -4.78 -8.67 10.02
CA LEU A 389 -5.99 -9.38 9.59
C LEU A 389 -5.67 -10.76 9.05
N ALA A 390 -4.66 -10.89 8.20
CA ALA A 390 -4.23 -12.16 7.62
C ALA A 390 -3.80 -13.18 8.69
N TYR A 391 -2.91 -12.75 9.59
CA TYR A 391 -2.38 -13.60 10.65
C TYR A 391 -3.43 -14.00 11.68
N HIS A 392 -4.16 -13.03 12.26
CA HIS A 392 -5.17 -13.31 13.31
C HIS A 392 -6.46 -13.94 12.78
N SER A 393 -6.49 -14.34 11.50
CA SER A 393 -7.60 -15.04 10.85
C SER A 393 -7.16 -16.31 10.09
N ASP A 394 -5.93 -16.79 10.30
CA ASP A 394 -5.34 -17.98 9.67
C ASP A 394 -5.38 -17.97 8.11
N LEU A 395 -5.30 -16.78 7.47
CA LEU A 395 -5.28 -16.68 6.00
C LEU A 395 -3.92 -17.05 5.38
N VAL A 396 -2.81 -16.69 6.05
CA VAL A 396 -1.46 -16.83 5.52
C VAL A 396 -0.50 -17.25 6.63
N ASP A 397 0.43 -18.14 6.31
CA ASP A 397 1.55 -18.48 7.19
C ASP A 397 2.60 -17.36 7.16
N LEU A 398 2.93 -16.79 8.33
CA LEU A 398 3.82 -15.64 8.45
C LEU A 398 5.23 -15.86 7.89
N ASN A 399 5.65 -17.11 7.76
CA ASN A 399 6.91 -17.47 7.11
C ASN A 399 6.97 -16.88 5.67
N SER A 400 5.85 -16.74 4.96
CA SER A 400 5.84 -16.11 3.62
C SER A 400 6.14 -14.61 3.64
N PHE A 401 6.12 -13.94 4.79
CA PHE A 401 6.50 -12.54 4.95
C PHE A 401 7.93 -12.38 5.48
N THR A 402 8.41 -13.29 6.33
CA THR A 402 9.82 -13.26 6.81
C THR A 402 10.78 -13.77 5.75
N ASP A 403 10.46 -14.88 5.10
CA ASP A 403 11.37 -15.64 4.24
C ASP A 403 11.54 -15.01 2.84
N ASN A 404 10.65 -14.08 2.47
CA ASN A 404 10.70 -13.33 1.23
C ASN A 404 11.04 -11.85 1.42
N PHE A 405 11.14 -11.33 2.66
CA PHE A 405 11.68 -9.99 2.87
C PHE A 405 13.18 -10.04 2.55
N PRO A 406 13.71 -9.18 1.66
CA PRO A 406 15.05 -9.35 1.10
C PRO A 406 16.16 -8.85 2.05
N MET A 407 16.24 -9.44 3.26
CA MET A 407 17.25 -9.13 4.28
C MET A 407 18.67 -9.30 3.75
N ASP A 408 18.91 -10.34 2.94
CA ASP A 408 20.21 -10.59 2.29
C ASP A 408 20.59 -9.41 1.39
N LEU A 409 19.65 -8.85 0.60
CA LEU A 409 19.94 -7.68 -0.24
C LEU A 409 20.17 -6.42 0.59
N VAL A 410 19.51 -6.25 1.73
CA VAL A 410 19.82 -5.14 2.66
C VAL A 410 21.20 -5.34 3.28
N SER A 411 21.60 -6.58 3.56
CA SER A 411 22.94 -6.91 4.07
C SER A 411 24.04 -6.64 3.03
N ASP A 412 23.84 -7.13 1.80
CA ASP A 412 24.73 -6.92 0.66
C ASP A 412 24.87 -5.43 0.36
N ALA A 413 23.76 -4.68 0.35
CA ALA A 413 23.76 -3.23 0.12
C ALA A 413 24.49 -2.46 1.23
N ILE A 414 24.30 -2.82 2.51
CA ILE A 414 25.09 -2.24 3.61
C ILE A 414 26.58 -2.63 3.49
N GLN A 415 26.90 -3.84 3.04
CA GLN A 415 28.30 -4.28 2.87
C GLN A 415 29.01 -3.60 1.68
N ASP A 416 28.30 -3.35 0.57
CA ASP A 416 28.83 -2.57 -0.56
C ASP A 416 28.93 -1.06 -0.22
N SER A 417 28.03 -0.53 0.62
CA SER A 417 27.99 0.89 1.00
C SER A 417 28.77 1.26 2.28
N VAL A 418 29.18 0.33 3.15
CA VAL A 418 29.93 0.62 4.39
C VAL A 418 31.37 0.06 4.28
N PRO A 419 32.37 0.93 4.06
CA PRO A 419 33.77 0.52 3.89
C PRO A 419 34.36 -0.33 5.03
N GLY A 420 35.29 -1.21 4.67
CA GLY A 420 36.07 -2.01 5.63
C GLY A 420 35.35 -3.19 6.28
N VAL A 421 34.05 -3.39 6.02
CA VAL A 421 33.28 -4.50 6.62
C VAL A 421 33.32 -5.75 5.72
N GLU A 422 34.22 -6.69 6.01
CA GLU A 422 34.21 -8.01 5.35
C GLU A 422 33.18 -8.96 6.01
N ASP A 423 32.21 -9.41 5.21
CA ASP A 423 31.17 -10.42 5.51
C ASP A 423 30.22 -10.07 6.70
N ILE A 424 29.20 -9.25 6.44
CA ILE A 424 28.08 -9.03 7.38
C ILE A 424 27.15 -10.26 7.35
N ALA A 425 27.23 -11.14 8.35
CA ALA A 425 26.27 -12.24 8.51
C ALA A 425 25.12 -11.84 9.44
N LEU A 426 24.02 -11.38 8.84
CA LEU A 426 22.74 -11.21 9.53
C LEU A 426 22.19 -12.54 10.05
N ASN A 427 21.45 -12.48 11.16
CA ASN A 427 20.63 -13.59 11.64
C ASN A 427 19.22 -13.54 11.00
N ASP A 428 18.52 -14.68 10.96
CA ASP A 428 17.14 -14.79 10.47
C ASP A 428 16.24 -13.66 11.04
N ALA A 429 15.51 -12.94 10.19
CA ALA A 429 14.68 -11.83 10.63
C ALA A 429 13.48 -12.31 11.47
N SER A 430 13.26 -11.62 12.60
CA SER A 430 12.23 -11.98 13.57
C SER A 430 11.07 -10.98 13.58
N LEU A 431 9.84 -11.48 13.58
CA LEU A 431 8.64 -10.66 13.71
C LEU A 431 8.46 -10.16 15.15
N VAL A 432 8.42 -8.84 15.30
CA VAL A 432 8.28 -8.17 16.60
C VAL A 432 6.80 -8.15 17.01
N SER A 433 6.51 -8.77 18.15
CA SER A 433 5.15 -8.85 18.73
C SER A 433 4.58 -7.46 19.05
N ASN A 434 5.37 -6.58 19.68
CA ASN A 434 4.98 -5.23 20.07
C ASN A 434 6.23 -4.34 20.14
N SER A 435 6.24 -3.20 19.43
CA SER A 435 7.42 -2.33 19.32
C SER A 435 7.85 -1.73 20.66
N ALA A 436 6.89 -1.29 21.48
CA ALA A 436 7.15 -0.68 22.78
C ALA A 436 7.69 -1.69 23.82
N GLU A 437 7.31 -2.96 23.75
CA GLU A 437 7.88 -4.03 24.58
C GLU A 437 9.28 -4.45 24.10
N ALA A 438 9.57 -4.33 22.80
CA ALA A 438 10.86 -4.64 22.19
C ALA A 438 11.90 -3.50 22.27
N GLY A 439 11.51 -2.34 22.78
CA GLY A 439 12.37 -1.15 22.91
C GLY A 439 12.54 -0.31 21.64
N ILE A 440 11.77 -0.60 20.59
CA ILE A 440 11.87 0.10 19.29
C ILE A 440 11.22 1.48 19.42
N SER A 441 11.99 2.55 19.18
CA SER A 441 11.48 3.92 19.09
C SER A 441 10.90 4.22 17.70
N GLY A 442 9.85 5.03 17.65
CA GLY A 442 9.09 5.34 16.43
C GLY A 442 7.58 5.20 16.66
N ALA A 443 6.87 4.67 15.67
CA ALA A 443 5.46 4.36 15.78
C ALA A 443 5.21 3.16 16.72
N ASN A 444 4.04 3.15 17.38
CA ASN A 444 3.58 1.94 18.05
C ASN A 444 3.14 0.94 16.97
N GLY A 445 3.54 -0.33 17.10
CA GLY A 445 3.30 -1.33 16.06
C GLY A 445 3.74 -2.72 16.49
N GLY A 446 3.94 -3.59 15.50
CA GLY A 446 4.18 -5.02 15.68
C GLY A 446 2.97 -5.89 15.36
N LEU A 447 3.20 -7.21 15.36
CA LEU A 447 2.26 -8.24 14.94
C LEU A 447 1.04 -8.41 15.87
N ASN A 448 1.25 -8.19 17.16
CA ASN A 448 0.22 -8.26 18.21
C ASN A 448 -0.09 -6.86 18.78
N TYR A 449 0.17 -5.80 17.99
CA TYR A 449 -0.27 -4.45 18.33
C TYR A 449 -1.80 -4.41 18.48
N THR A 450 -2.28 -3.91 19.61
CA THR A 450 -3.73 -3.73 19.86
C THR A 450 -4.11 -2.27 19.77
N HIS A 451 -5.01 -1.92 18.86
CA HIS A 451 -5.56 -0.57 18.73
C HIS A 451 -6.27 -0.14 20.03
N PRO A 452 -5.98 1.05 20.58
CA PRO A 452 -6.53 1.49 21.86
C PRO A 452 -8.04 1.80 21.82
N ALA A 453 -8.57 2.09 20.63
CA ALA A 453 -10.00 2.20 20.37
C ALA A 453 -10.29 2.09 18.86
N CYS A 454 -11.12 1.12 18.46
CA CYS A 454 -11.84 1.15 17.20
C CYS A 454 -13.31 1.57 17.47
N PRO A 455 -14.03 2.20 16.52
CA PRO A 455 -15.43 2.60 16.71
C PRO A 455 -16.45 1.45 16.57
N GLU A 456 -16.03 0.28 16.09
CA GLU A 456 -16.85 -0.93 15.97
C GLU A 456 -17.22 -1.56 17.32
N THR A 457 -18.33 -2.30 17.37
CA THR A 457 -18.80 -2.97 18.61
C THR A 457 -18.35 -4.43 18.69
N LEU A 458 -17.23 -4.68 19.38
CA LEU A 458 -16.67 -6.02 19.60
C LEU A 458 -17.09 -6.68 20.93
N PRO A 459 -17.00 -8.02 21.05
CA PRO A 459 -17.25 -8.73 22.31
C PRO A 459 -16.33 -8.27 23.46
N PRO A 460 -16.81 -8.21 24.72
CA PRO A 460 -15.97 -7.80 25.84
C PRO A 460 -14.78 -8.72 26.07
N GLY A 461 -13.56 -8.17 25.96
CA GLY A 461 -12.31 -8.91 26.14
C GLY A 461 -11.62 -9.35 24.85
N THR A 462 -12.21 -9.08 23.68
CA THR A 462 -11.53 -9.22 22.38
C THR A 462 -10.35 -8.25 22.28
N GLN A 463 -9.17 -8.73 21.89
CA GLN A 463 -8.04 -7.89 21.50
C GLN A 463 -8.23 -7.43 20.04
N VAL A 464 -7.93 -6.17 19.75
CA VAL A 464 -8.30 -5.53 18.47
C VAL A 464 -7.05 -5.21 17.68
N TYR A 465 -6.60 -6.19 16.88
CA TYR A 465 -5.35 -6.08 16.12
C TYR A 465 -5.46 -5.26 14.82
N TYR A 466 -6.68 -5.01 14.36
CA TYR A 466 -6.98 -4.17 13.22
C TYR A 466 -8.37 -3.55 13.40
N CYS A 467 -8.63 -2.34 12.87
CA CYS A 467 -9.96 -1.73 12.89
C CYS A 467 -10.68 -1.93 11.54
N ILE A 468 -11.96 -2.32 11.52
CA ILE A 468 -12.76 -2.37 10.27
C ILE A 468 -13.71 -1.18 10.09
N GLU A 469 -13.79 -0.26 11.06
CA GLU A 469 -14.59 0.96 10.98
C GLU A 469 -13.79 2.19 11.43
N GLY A 470 -14.14 3.37 10.91
CA GLY A 470 -13.50 4.65 11.25
C GLY A 470 -12.52 5.19 10.20
N SER A 471 -11.89 6.32 10.52
CA SER A 471 -10.96 7.04 9.62
C SER A 471 -9.65 6.29 9.34
N ASN A 472 -9.30 5.37 10.24
CA ASN A 472 -8.04 4.64 10.29
C ASN A 472 -8.27 3.12 10.11
N ALA A 473 -9.42 2.76 9.56
CA ALA A 473 -9.78 1.36 9.36
C ALA A 473 -8.88 0.71 8.32
N MET A 474 -8.28 -0.42 8.67
CA MET A 474 -7.36 -1.19 7.83
C MET A 474 -6.14 -0.42 7.32
N ASP A 475 -5.74 0.68 7.98
CA ASP A 475 -4.68 1.55 7.47
C ASP A 475 -3.25 1.05 7.75
N GLY A 476 -2.25 1.76 7.21
CA GLY A 476 -0.84 1.44 7.38
C GLY A 476 -0.16 2.05 8.62
N THR A 477 -0.86 2.81 9.47
CA THR A 477 -0.23 3.76 10.43
C THR A 477 0.55 3.13 11.58
N HIS A 478 0.31 1.85 11.88
CA HIS A 478 0.95 1.11 12.97
C HIS A 478 1.76 -0.06 12.38
N PRO A 479 3.01 0.14 11.94
CA PRO A 479 3.72 -0.83 11.09
C PRO A 479 3.92 -2.21 11.72
N ILE A 480 4.09 -3.23 10.88
CA ILE A 480 4.66 -4.53 11.28
C ILE A 480 6.17 -4.37 11.34
N TYR A 481 6.79 -4.72 12.48
CA TYR A 481 8.23 -4.64 12.63
C TYR A 481 8.90 -6.01 12.47
N LEU A 482 9.88 -6.07 11.56
CA LEU A 482 10.90 -7.12 11.50
C LEU A 482 12.16 -6.60 12.20
N ARG A 483 12.90 -7.49 12.88
CA ARG A 483 14.20 -7.19 13.50
C ARG A 483 15.21 -8.29 13.20
N SER A 484 16.38 -7.90 12.70
CA SER A 484 17.58 -8.74 12.58
C SER A 484 18.78 -8.04 13.21
N THR A 485 19.81 -8.81 13.55
CA THR A 485 21.10 -8.33 14.04
C THR A 485 22.22 -9.15 13.40
N SER A 486 23.37 -8.55 13.12
CA SER A 486 24.55 -9.25 12.59
C SER A 486 25.26 -10.10 13.67
N ASN A 487 26.27 -10.86 13.26
CA ASN A 487 27.40 -11.19 14.12
C ASN A 487 28.16 -9.92 14.53
N THR A 488 28.93 -10.00 15.62
CA THR A 488 29.94 -8.98 15.93
C THR A 488 31.14 -9.09 14.99
N PHE A 489 31.70 -7.97 14.57
CA PHE A 489 32.92 -7.83 13.78
C PHE A 489 33.81 -6.69 14.33
N GLN A 490 35.01 -6.51 13.78
CA GLN A 490 35.89 -5.40 14.13
C GLN A 490 35.71 -4.29 13.09
N LEU A 491 35.48 -3.04 13.53
CA LEU A 491 35.41 -1.87 12.66
C LEU A 491 35.96 -0.63 13.37
N ARG A 492 36.94 0.04 12.78
CA ARG A 492 37.47 1.34 13.23
C ARG A 492 36.69 2.47 12.59
N PHE A 493 36.60 3.62 13.25
CA PHE A 493 35.93 4.78 12.65
C PHE A 493 36.84 5.47 11.61
N LEU A 494 38.16 5.43 11.82
CA LEU A 494 39.11 5.96 10.84
C LEU A 494 39.04 5.20 9.51
N ASP A 495 38.83 3.88 9.52
CA ASP A 495 38.78 3.08 8.29
C ASP A 495 37.61 3.50 7.38
N LEU A 496 36.48 3.93 7.97
CA LEU A 496 35.37 4.56 7.23
C LEU A 496 35.79 5.89 6.60
N LEU A 497 36.46 6.76 7.38
CA LEU A 497 36.91 8.08 6.90
C LEU A 497 37.99 7.97 5.80
N LYS A 498 38.92 7.02 5.89
CA LYS A 498 40.01 6.85 4.92
C LYS A 498 39.52 6.54 3.50
N GLN A 499 38.37 5.88 3.37
CA GLN A 499 37.85 5.48 2.05
C GLN A 499 36.97 6.55 1.39
N GLU A 500 36.39 7.45 2.18
CA GLU A 500 35.58 8.59 1.68
C GLU A 500 36.42 9.82 1.29
N VAL A 501 37.66 9.93 1.79
CA VAL A 501 38.56 11.06 1.52
C VAL A 501 39.67 10.67 0.54
N ASP A 502 39.66 11.27 -0.66
CA ASP A 502 40.70 11.10 -1.70
C ASP A 502 42.04 11.76 -1.30
N ASP A 503 42.79 11.09 -0.42
CA ASP A 503 44.10 11.57 0.02
C ASP A 503 45.22 11.26 -0.97
N SER A 504 45.38 12.17 -1.93
CA SER A 504 46.51 12.20 -2.86
C SER A 504 47.91 12.35 -2.22
N THR A 505 48.01 12.55 -0.90
CA THR A 505 49.29 12.70 -0.17
C THR A 505 49.75 11.44 0.57
N GLY A 506 48.86 10.46 0.81
CA GLY A 506 49.19 9.22 1.55
C GLY A 506 49.47 9.42 3.04
N VAL A 507 49.00 10.53 3.63
CA VAL A 507 49.05 10.80 5.07
C VAL A 507 47.98 9.99 5.79
N LEU A 508 46.76 9.92 5.25
CA LEU A 508 45.67 9.13 5.83
C LEU A 508 46.02 7.64 5.92
N ASP A 509 46.75 7.10 4.95
CA ASP A 509 47.21 5.69 4.97
C ASP A 509 47.98 5.35 6.25
N VAL A 510 48.88 6.25 6.70
CA VAL A 510 49.81 6.00 7.82
C VAL A 510 49.31 6.40 9.21
N ILE A 511 48.19 7.14 9.30
CA ILE A 511 47.52 7.48 10.57
C ILE A 511 46.90 6.20 11.17
N GLU A 512 47.14 5.95 12.46
CA GLU A 512 46.49 4.90 13.25
C GLU A 512 45.31 5.47 14.06
N GLU A 513 44.38 4.61 14.55
CA GLU A 513 43.22 5.04 15.34
C GLU A 513 43.62 5.89 16.56
N SER A 514 44.75 5.55 17.20
CA SER A 514 45.29 6.31 18.35
C SER A 514 45.88 7.67 17.97
N ASP A 515 46.24 7.88 16.71
CA ASP A 515 46.63 9.20 16.21
C ASP A 515 45.41 10.03 15.87
N PHE A 516 44.39 9.42 15.25
CA PHE A 516 43.12 10.09 14.99
C PHE A 516 42.39 10.49 16.28
N GLN A 517 42.43 9.65 17.32
CA GLN A 517 41.97 10.04 18.66
C GLN A 517 42.71 11.28 19.19
N ARG A 518 44.05 11.32 19.08
CA ARG A 518 44.86 12.49 19.50
C ARG A 518 44.59 13.73 18.65
N LEU A 519 44.25 13.57 17.38
CA LEU A 519 43.85 14.66 16.50
C LEU A 519 42.55 15.31 17.03
N LEU A 520 41.53 14.52 17.37
CA LEU A 520 40.29 15.06 17.97
C LEU A 520 40.52 15.65 19.38
N ASP A 521 41.28 14.96 20.24
CA ASP A 521 41.70 15.45 21.57
C ASP A 521 42.44 16.80 21.50
N SER A 522 43.16 17.09 20.41
CA SER A 522 43.87 18.37 20.22
C SER A 522 42.96 19.59 19.96
N GLY A 523 41.64 19.40 19.84
CA GLY A 523 40.67 20.47 19.53
C GLY A 523 40.21 20.49 18.07
N LEU A 524 40.41 19.41 17.32
CA LEU A 524 39.95 19.28 15.94
C LEU A 524 38.45 18.93 15.91
N THR A 525 37.66 19.72 15.19
CA THR A 525 36.29 19.35 14.82
C THR A 525 36.18 19.18 13.30
N ILE A 526 35.38 18.21 12.89
CA ILE A 526 35.08 17.93 11.49
C ILE A 526 33.57 17.92 11.36
N ASP A 527 33.02 18.87 10.59
CA ASP A 527 31.61 18.94 10.23
C ASP A 527 31.50 18.75 8.70
N SER A 528 30.65 17.85 8.22
CA SER A 528 30.58 17.47 6.80
C SER A 528 29.20 16.92 6.40
N GLU A 529 28.87 16.91 5.12
CA GLU A 529 27.69 16.22 4.57
C GLU A 529 28.12 14.99 3.76
N PHE A 530 27.51 13.82 3.99
CA PHE A 530 27.69 12.64 3.13
C PHE A 530 27.04 12.83 1.74
N GLY A 531 27.51 12.09 0.74
CA GLY A 531 26.86 12.03 -0.57
C GLY A 531 25.51 11.33 -0.51
N GLN A 532 24.52 11.83 -1.26
CA GLN A 532 23.15 11.27 -1.28
C GLN A 532 23.13 9.81 -1.76
N ASP A 533 24.06 9.45 -2.65
CA ASP A 533 24.18 8.10 -3.21
C ASP A 533 24.36 7.03 -2.10
N LEU A 534 25.01 7.36 -0.97
CA LEU A 534 25.31 6.45 0.14
C LEU A 534 24.08 5.80 0.76
N LEU A 535 23.00 6.55 0.97
CA LEU A 535 21.76 6.02 1.55
C LEU A 535 20.81 5.45 0.49
N GLN A 536 20.95 5.87 -0.77
CA GLN A 536 20.13 5.35 -1.88
C GLN A 536 20.60 3.97 -2.33
N ASP A 537 21.91 3.72 -2.40
CA ASP A 537 22.45 2.39 -2.72
C ASP A 537 22.13 1.36 -1.60
N MET A 538 21.94 1.80 -0.35
CA MET A 538 21.48 0.96 0.77
C MET A 538 20.02 0.48 0.70
N ILE A 539 19.23 0.89 -0.31
CA ILE A 539 17.81 0.52 -0.46
C ILE A 539 17.63 -0.48 -1.62
N PRO A 540 17.37 -1.78 -1.36
CA PRO A 540 17.14 -2.76 -2.43
C PRO A 540 15.94 -2.43 -3.30
N ALA A 541 16.11 -2.55 -4.63
CA ALA A 541 15.10 -2.24 -5.63
C ALA A 541 13.85 -3.15 -5.61
N ASP A 542 13.89 -4.26 -4.86
CA ASP A 542 12.78 -5.21 -4.68
C ASP A 542 11.88 -4.85 -3.45
N LEU A 543 12.13 -3.72 -2.80
CA LEU A 543 11.28 -3.15 -1.75
C LEU A 543 10.22 -2.19 -2.32
N PRO A 544 9.05 -2.04 -1.64
CA PRO A 544 8.13 -0.94 -1.93
C PRO A 544 8.76 0.40 -1.50
N PRO A 545 8.19 1.58 -1.90
CA PRO A 545 8.77 2.90 -1.62
C PRO A 545 9.23 3.06 -0.17
N ALA A 546 10.51 3.36 0.02
CA ALA A 546 11.16 3.25 1.33
C ALA A 546 11.71 4.59 1.87
N GLU A 547 11.81 4.66 3.20
CA GLU A 547 12.65 5.64 3.92
C GLU A 547 13.74 4.89 4.67
N LEU A 548 14.96 5.45 4.71
CA LEU A 548 16.10 4.86 5.42
C LEU A 548 16.60 5.81 6.50
N THR A 549 16.86 5.27 7.70
CA THR A 549 17.57 5.96 8.78
C THR A 549 18.79 5.15 9.17
N LEU A 550 19.99 5.71 8.99
CA LEU A 550 21.24 5.13 9.45
C LEU A 550 21.69 5.84 10.73
N GLU A 551 21.84 5.08 11.82
CA GLU A 551 22.26 5.55 13.14
C GLU A 551 23.60 4.91 13.48
N VAL A 552 24.68 5.69 13.50
CA VAL A 552 26.01 5.23 13.89
C VAL A 552 26.26 5.61 15.34
N ILE A 553 26.30 4.64 16.25
CA ILE A 553 26.63 4.88 17.66
C ILE A 553 28.15 4.98 17.79
N LEU A 554 28.61 6.13 18.27
CA LEU A 554 30.03 6.48 18.30
C LEU A 554 30.80 5.73 19.42
N PRO A 555 32.11 5.48 19.22
CA PRO A 555 32.97 4.97 20.29
C PRO A 555 33.08 6.00 21.42
N TYR A 556 33.34 5.54 22.65
CA TYR A 556 33.29 6.36 23.87
C TYR A 556 34.21 7.59 23.93
N TRP A 557 35.17 7.71 23.01
CA TRP A 557 36.12 8.82 22.87
C TRP A 557 35.71 9.83 21.79
N MET A 558 34.54 9.67 21.18
CA MET A 558 34.04 10.52 20.10
C MET A 558 32.60 10.95 20.39
N SER A 559 32.27 12.18 20.00
CA SER A 559 30.91 12.72 19.99
C SER A 559 30.68 13.54 18.72
N THR A 560 29.42 13.87 18.46
CA THR A 560 29.08 14.98 17.56
C THR A 560 29.60 16.31 18.12
N SER A 561 29.66 17.36 17.29
CA SER A 561 30.03 18.72 17.75
C SER A 561 28.96 19.34 18.68
N THR A 562 27.76 18.74 18.74
CA THR A 562 26.71 19.03 19.74
C THR A 562 26.87 18.28 21.08
N GLY A 563 27.76 17.28 21.14
CA GLY A 563 27.99 16.44 22.32
C GLY A 563 27.08 15.20 22.43
N ASP A 564 26.44 14.80 21.33
CA ASP A 564 25.64 13.57 21.24
C ASP A 564 26.52 12.36 20.90
N ASN A 565 26.10 11.16 21.29
CA ASN A 565 26.89 9.93 21.16
C ASN A 565 26.54 9.08 19.92
N SER A 566 25.80 9.63 18.97
CA SER A 566 25.48 8.99 17.69
C SER A 566 25.30 10.01 16.57
N ILE A 567 25.67 9.61 15.37
CA ILE A 567 25.32 10.31 14.12
C ILE A 567 24.04 9.67 13.59
N VAL A 568 23.10 10.48 13.09
CA VAL A 568 21.83 9.99 12.53
C VAL A 568 21.60 10.63 11.16
N LEU A 569 21.69 9.80 10.11
CA LEU A 569 21.44 10.18 8.73
C LEU A 569 20.05 9.69 8.31
N VAL A 570 19.32 10.46 7.50
CA VAL A 570 17.94 10.13 7.11
C VAL A 570 17.64 10.47 5.65
N GLU A 571 17.36 9.43 4.86
CA GLU A 571 16.77 9.50 3.52
C GLU A 571 15.23 9.50 3.65
N ARG A 572 14.54 10.47 3.03
CA ARG A 572 13.08 10.59 3.12
C ARG A 572 12.40 10.55 1.76
N THR A 573 11.35 9.74 1.64
CA THR A 573 10.43 9.83 0.50
C THR A 573 9.69 11.18 0.51
N ASN A 574 9.53 11.80 1.70
CA ASN A 574 8.84 13.09 1.82
C ASN A 574 9.41 13.99 2.95
N GLY A 575 10.44 14.77 2.63
CA GLY A 575 10.93 15.83 3.52
C GLY A 575 12.18 16.53 2.98
N PRO A 576 12.88 17.32 3.81
CA PRO A 576 14.32 17.45 3.70
C PRO A 576 14.98 16.20 4.31
N ASP A 577 15.93 15.65 3.59
CA ASP A 577 16.85 14.64 4.10
C ASP A 577 17.83 15.27 5.10
N ASP A 578 18.57 14.42 5.82
CA ASP A 578 19.65 14.85 6.69
C ASP A 578 20.86 13.92 6.51
N TYR A 579 21.92 14.44 5.88
CA TYR A 579 23.19 13.73 5.67
C TYR A 579 24.31 14.34 6.53
N SER A 580 23.96 15.17 7.53
CA SER A 580 24.93 15.95 8.28
C SER A 580 25.70 15.11 9.31
N ILE A 581 27.02 15.25 9.25
CA ILE A 581 28.02 14.62 10.12
C ILE A 581 28.64 15.73 10.96
N SER A 582 28.85 15.47 12.24
CA SER A 582 29.85 16.21 13.01
C SER A 582 30.62 15.26 13.92
N ILE A 583 31.91 15.53 14.12
CA ILE A 583 32.88 14.69 14.82
C ILE A 583 33.79 15.58 15.68
N SER A 584 33.96 15.21 16.94
CA SER A 584 34.86 15.83 17.93
C SER A 584 35.18 14.86 19.08
N ASP A 585 36.21 15.13 19.89
CA ASP A 585 36.41 14.43 21.18
C ASP A 585 35.59 15.15 22.28
N PRO A 586 34.79 14.44 23.11
CA PRO A 586 33.94 15.04 24.14
C PRO A 586 34.71 15.69 25.32
N SER A 587 36.04 15.60 25.29
CA SER A 587 37.01 16.14 26.26
C SER A 587 38.10 17.01 25.60
N SER A 588 37.96 17.33 24.31
CA SER A 588 38.96 18.04 23.48
C SER A 588 39.55 19.31 24.10
N TYR A 589 40.81 19.60 23.78
CA TYR A 589 41.59 20.74 24.26
C TYR A 589 40.96 22.11 23.93
N ASP A 590 40.61 22.86 24.99
CA ASP A 590 40.15 24.25 24.89
C ASP A 590 41.34 25.24 24.98
N PRO A 591 41.65 26.03 23.92
CA PRO A 591 42.72 27.03 23.96
C PRO A 591 42.47 28.18 24.95
N ARG A 592 41.24 28.30 25.48
CA ARG A 592 40.86 29.29 26.51
C ARG A 592 41.30 28.83 27.91
N HIS A 593 42.08 27.75 28.01
CA HIS A 593 42.93 27.44 29.15
C HIS A 593 44.25 28.25 29.12
N ALA A 594 44.72 28.66 30.30
CA ALA A 594 46.00 29.35 30.48
C ALA A 594 47.09 28.35 30.93
N ILE A 595 48.19 28.28 30.18
CA ILE A 595 49.29 27.35 30.42
C ILE A 595 50.17 27.87 31.57
N MET A 596 50.49 26.99 32.51
CA MET A 596 51.22 27.30 33.74
C MET A 596 52.52 26.50 33.82
N ASP A 597 53.56 27.10 34.41
CA ASP A 597 54.83 26.45 34.67
C ASP A 597 54.78 25.51 35.89
N SER A 598 55.88 24.82 36.17
CA SER A 598 56.07 23.95 37.35
C SER A 598 55.90 24.63 38.72
N ASN A 599 56.03 25.96 38.81
CA ASN A 599 55.86 26.77 40.01
C ASN A 599 54.44 27.37 40.13
N GLY A 600 53.64 27.34 39.07
CA GLY A 600 52.31 27.94 38.98
C GLY A 600 52.32 29.40 38.49
N GLU A 601 53.39 29.84 37.82
CA GLU A 601 53.43 31.10 37.08
C GLU A 601 52.88 30.89 35.65
N MET A 602 52.24 31.90 35.08
CA MET A 602 51.54 31.80 33.80
C MET A 602 52.51 32.01 32.63
N ILE A 603 52.62 31.00 31.75
CA ILE A 603 53.41 31.06 30.51
C ILE A 603 52.57 31.66 29.39
N CYS A 604 51.37 31.12 29.17
CA CYS A 604 50.42 31.55 28.16
C CYS A 604 49.09 31.90 28.83
N SER A 605 48.49 33.06 28.51
CA SER A 605 47.18 33.41 29.08
C SER A 605 46.02 32.65 28.42
N ALA A 606 44.80 32.92 28.86
CA ALA A 606 43.58 32.40 28.24
C ALA A 606 43.02 33.32 27.13
N ASP A 607 43.57 34.53 26.98
CA ASP A 607 43.10 35.52 26.02
C ASP A 607 43.55 35.16 24.58
N GLU A 608 42.70 35.47 23.59
CA GLU A 608 42.94 35.14 22.16
C GLU A 608 44.26 35.71 21.61
N ALA A 609 44.75 36.81 22.19
CA ALA A 609 46.02 37.41 21.84
C ALA A 609 47.23 36.48 22.08
N ASP A 610 47.13 35.57 23.05
CA ASP A 610 48.19 34.62 23.44
C ASP A 610 47.86 33.18 23.00
N TRP A 611 46.98 33.01 22.00
CA TRP A 611 46.73 31.71 21.35
C TRP A 611 47.91 31.24 20.50
N SER A 612 48.70 32.17 19.97
CA SER A 612 50.09 31.90 19.57
C SER A 612 51.01 32.19 20.76
N CYS A 613 51.49 31.13 21.41
CA CYS A 613 52.38 31.20 22.56
C CYS A 613 53.69 30.46 22.22
N VAL A 614 54.73 31.25 22.01
CA VAL A 614 56.10 30.80 21.72
C VAL A 614 57.04 31.70 22.52
N ASP A 615 57.87 31.09 23.37
CA ASP A 615 58.94 31.81 24.08
C ASP A 615 60.27 31.65 23.34
N LEU A 616 61.17 32.62 23.53
CA LEU A 616 62.51 32.64 22.95
C LEU A 616 63.50 33.11 24.02
N ASP A 617 64.05 32.15 24.76
CA ASP A 617 65.16 32.43 25.67
C ASP A 617 66.46 32.60 24.87
N VAL A 618 67.29 33.57 25.29
CA VAL A 618 68.53 33.95 24.59
C VAL A 618 69.59 34.31 25.62
N GLU A 619 70.42 33.34 25.96
CA GLU A 619 71.58 33.53 26.84
C GLU A 619 72.83 33.88 26.02
N LEU A 620 73.44 35.02 26.35
CA LEU A 620 74.73 35.46 25.82
C LEU A 620 75.70 35.62 26.99
N ASP A 621 76.59 34.64 27.19
CA ASP A 621 77.69 34.75 28.15
C ASP A 621 78.93 35.32 27.46
N ILE A 622 79.56 36.32 28.08
CA ILE A 622 80.82 36.93 27.62
C ILE A 622 81.91 36.55 28.62
N SER A 623 82.51 35.39 28.36
CA SER A 623 83.50 34.76 29.25
C SER A 623 84.81 35.55 29.37
N GLU A 624 85.34 36.12 28.27
CA GLU A 624 86.55 36.95 28.28
C GLU A 624 86.47 38.13 27.30
N LEU A 625 87.04 39.27 27.69
CA LEU A 625 87.23 40.45 26.84
C LEU A 625 88.58 41.08 27.15
N ASN A 626 89.51 41.00 26.20
CA ASN A 626 90.91 41.43 26.34
C ASN A 626 91.19 42.63 25.41
N PHE A 627 91.85 43.66 25.94
CA PHE A 627 92.28 44.85 25.18
C PHE A 627 93.81 44.88 25.11
N ASN A 628 94.38 44.76 23.90
CA ASN A 628 95.83 44.74 23.73
C ASN A 628 96.42 46.16 23.78
N GLU A 629 96.72 46.67 24.98
CA GLU A 629 97.15 48.05 25.29
C GLU A 629 98.29 48.64 24.41
N TRP A 630 99.03 47.79 23.68
CA TRP A 630 100.18 48.17 22.84
C TRP A 630 99.97 47.94 21.33
N GLY A 631 98.76 47.60 20.89
CA GLY A 631 98.36 47.45 19.48
C GLY A 631 96.86 47.75 19.27
N PRO A 632 96.36 47.82 18.02
CA PRO A 632 94.96 48.12 17.74
C PRO A 632 94.10 46.84 17.64
N SER A 633 94.11 45.95 18.64
CA SER A 633 93.20 44.78 18.68
C SER A 633 92.42 44.67 19.99
N ILE A 634 91.26 44.02 19.88
CA ILE A 634 90.36 43.67 20.96
C ILE A 634 89.98 42.20 20.73
N ASP A 635 90.19 41.36 21.73
CA ASP A 635 89.97 39.92 21.62
C ASP A 635 88.77 39.57 22.53
N LEU A 636 87.70 39.01 21.96
CA LEU A 636 86.42 38.75 22.63
C LEU A 636 86.07 37.26 22.54
N THR A 637 85.72 36.65 23.68
CA THR A 637 85.21 35.26 23.75
C THR A 637 83.83 35.27 24.37
N ALA A 638 82.82 34.91 23.57
CA ALA A 638 81.43 34.82 23.99
C ALA A 638 80.81 33.51 23.50
N SER A 639 79.83 33.00 24.25
CA SER A 639 78.97 31.88 23.85
C SER A 639 77.52 32.36 23.83
N PHE A 640 76.81 31.97 22.78
CA PHE A 640 75.41 32.33 22.54
C PHE A 640 74.59 31.06 22.43
N SER A 641 73.50 30.99 23.17
CA SER A 641 72.50 29.91 23.07
C SER A 641 71.11 30.52 23.05
N ALA A 642 70.32 30.13 22.05
CA ALA A 642 68.91 30.50 21.95
C ALA A 642 68.05 29.23 22.00
N ALA A 643 66.99 29.25 22.79
CA ALA A 643 66.02 28.17 22.91
C ALA A 643 64.64 28.70 22.52
N LEU A 644 63.98 28.03 21.57
CA LEU A 644 62.64 28.38 21.10
C LEU A 644 61.64 27.38 21.67
N GLU A 645 60.82 27.82 22.63
CA GLU A 645 59.80 26.97 23.26
C GLU A 645 58.42 27.26 22.64
N VAL A 646 58.00 26.41 21.70
CA VAL A 646 56.63 26.47 21.15
C VAL A 646 55.68 25.75 22.11
N TYR A 647 54.66 26.46 22.60
CA TYR A 647 53.60 25.90 23.43
C TYR A 647 52.33 25.65 22.60
N ARG A 648 51.91 26.63 21.80
CA ARG A 648 50.80 26.51 20.83
C ARG A 648 50.87 27.62 19.78
N ILE A 649 50.25 27.42 18.62
CA ILE A 649 50.20 28.39 17.51
C ILE A 649 48.74 28.59 17.10
N LYS A 650 48.21 29.83 17.09
CA LYS A 650 46.88 30.11 16.53
C LYS A 650 46.90 29.82 15.02
N VAL A 651 45.93 29.05 14.54
CA VAL A 651 45.74 28.87 13.09
C VAL A 651 45.18 30.18 12.52
N PRO A 652 45.79 30.76 11.47
CA PRO A 652 45.28 32.00 10.87
C PRO A 652 43.87 31.79 10.31
N ASP A 653 42.99 32.77 10.52
CA ASP A 653 41.60 32.72 10.03
C ASP A 653 41.53 32.46 8.50
N GLU A 654 42.52 32.96 7.73
CA GLU A 654 42.66 32.70 6.28
C GLU A 654 42.87 31.21 5.95
N VAL A 655 43.61 30.46 6.78
CA VAL A 655 43.83 29.01 6.62
C VAL A 655 42.59 28.23 7.06
N LEU A 656 41.89 28.69 8.10
CA LEU A 656 40.60 28.11 8.51
C LEU A 656 39.49 28.36 7.49
N ASP A 657 39.59 29.39 6.65
CA ASP A 657 38.69 29.59 5.51
C ASP A 657 39.12 28.78 4.27
N GLU A 658 40.41 28.44 4.09
CA GLU A 658 40.86 27.48 3.07
C GLU A 658 40.50 26.02 3.42
N LEU A 659 40.34 25.68 4.71
CA LEU A 659 39.89 24.37 5.21
C LEU A 659 38.36 24.18 5.18
N LYS A 660 37.63 25.04 4.46
CA LYS A 660 36.18 24.95 4.23
C LYS A 660 35.92 24.71 2.73
N SER A 661 35.49 23.51 2.39
CA SER A 661 34.90 23.19 1.09
C SER A 661 33.40 23.52 1.09
N ASP A 662 32.70 23.31 -0.03
CA ASP A 662 31.26 23.52 -0.12
C ASP A 662 30.45 22.57 0.79
N ASN A 663 30.98 21.37 1.12
CA ASN A 663 30.29 20.31 1.86
C ASN A 663 31.02 19.84 3.15
N THR A 664 32.25 20.30 3.41
CA THR A 664 33.10 19.84 4.53
C THR A 664 33.86 21.02 5.12
N SER A 665 33.80 21.20 6.44
CA SER A 665 34.60 22.16 7.18
C SER A 665 35.40 21.48 8.28
N VAL A 666 36.72 21.65 8.23
CA VAL A 666 37.65 21.22 9.29
C VAL A 666 38.07 22.44 10.09
N SER A 667 37.95 22.37 11.42
CA SER A 667 38.21 23.49 12.33
C SER A 667 39.15 23.10 13.47
N LEU A 668 40.14 23.95 13.73
CA LEU A 668 41.12 23.80 14.81
C LEU A 668 41.60 25.21 15.23
N GLU A 669 41.21 25.69 16.41
CA GLU A 669 41.51 27.08 16.82
C GLU A 669 43.03 27.33 17.02
N VAL A 670 43.75 26.34 17.56
CA VAL A 670 45.22 26.38 17.75
C VAL A 670 45.84 25.01 17.50
N ILE A 671 47.10 25.00 17.08
CA ILE A 671 47.95 23.80 17.04
C ILE A 671 48.77 23.75 18.34
N PRO A 672 48.49 22.85 19.30
CA PRO A 672 49.33 22.65 20.48
C PRO A 672 50.66 21.96 20.11
N SER A 673 51.70 22.12 20.92
CA SER A 673 53.03 21.58 20.59
C SER A 673 53.10 20.04 20.55
N ASP A 674 52.24 19.34 21.29
CA ASP A 674 52.10 17.89 21.18
C ASP A 674 51.42 17.44 19.87
N LEU A 675 50.58 18.28 19.25
CA LEU A 675 50.09 18.04 17.89
C LEU A 675 51.20 18.24 16.84
N ILE A 676 52.12 19.19 17.04
CA ILE A 676 53.30 19.34 16.17
C ILE A 676 54.16 18.07 16.24
N ARG A 677 54.39 17.54 17.45
CA ARG A 677 55.09 16.26 17.65
C ARG A 677 54.38 15.08 16.98
N LEU A 678 53.06 15.00 17.12
CA LEU A 678 52.24 13.97 16.48
C LEU A 678 52.33 14.04 14.94
N GLY A 679 52.27 15.25 14.37
CA GLY A 679 52.44 15.45 12.93
C GLY A 679 53.78 14.93 12.42
N LEU A 680 54.87 15.16 13.16
CA LEU A 680 56.21 14.67 12.81
C LEU A 680 56.36 13.15 12.96
N ASP A 681 55.68 12.54 13.93
CA ASP A 681 55.64 11.09 14.15
C ASP A 681 54.78 10.35 13.09
N ILE A 682 53.75 11.03 12.56
CA ILE A 682 52.97 10.56 11.39
C ILE A 682 53.80 10.67 10.10
N THR A 683 54.48 11.80 9.86
CA THR A 683 55.29 11.96 8.63
C THR A 683 56.54 11.08 8.61
N GLU A 684 57.14 10.75 9.76
CA GLU A 684 58.24 9.77 9.85
C GLU A 684 57.80 8.36 9.43
N ARG A 685 56.50 8.04 9.50
CA ARG A 685 55.92 6.78 9.01
C ARG A 685 55.63 6.77 7.50
N MET A 686 55.71 7.91 6.80
CA MET A 686 55.44 7.99 5.36
C MET A 686 56.57 7.37 4.52
N LEU A 687 56.22 6.81 3.35
CA LEU A 687 57.18 6.25 2.40
C LEU A 687 58.04 7.34 1.71
N GLU A 688 57.46 8.52 1.48
CA GLU A 688 58.14 9.71 0.99
C GLU A 688 57.67 10.89 1.87
N PRO A 689 58.37 11.20 2.99
CA PRO A 689 58.00 12.30 3.87
C PRO A 689 58.03 13.65 3.14
N PRO A 690 57.13 14.60 3.49
CA PRO A 690 57.08 15.89 2.83
C PRO A 690 58.40 16.67 3.01
N THR A 691 58.95 17.13 1.90
CA THR A 691 60.19 17.93 1.82
C THR A 691 59.92 19.30 1.22
N LYS A 692 60.67 20.32 1.65
CA LYS A 692 60.52 21.68 1.15
C LYS A 692 61.84 22.44 1.17
N GLU A 693 62.20 23.01 0.02
CA GLU A 693 63.42 23.80 -0.18
C GLU A 693 63.23 25.25 0.29
N TYR A 694 64.22 25.78 1.01
CA TYR A 694 64.27 27.15 1.54
C TYR A 694 65.61 27.81 1.21
N ASP A 695 65.56 28.96 0.51
CA ASP A 695 66.72 29.84 0.30
C ASP A 695 67.06 30.60 1.60
N LEU A 696 68.26 30.38 2.12
CA LEU A 696 68.78 31.03 3.33
C LEU A 696 69.71 32.22 3.02
N GLY A 697 69.85 32.59 1.74
CA GLY A 697 70.76 33.63 1.26
C GLY A 697 72.24 33.27 1.38
N SER A 698 72.56 31.98 1.48
CA SER A 698 73.90 31.41 1.69
C SER A 698 74.61 31.04 0.38
N GLY A 699 73.86 30.49 -0.58
CA GLY A 699 74.30 30.13 -1.93
C GLY A 699 73.66 28.84 -2.49
N ASP A 700 73.23 27.94 -1.61
CA ASP A 700 72.57 26.67 -1.94
C ASP A 700 71.23 26.59 -1.19
N ASP A 701 70.18 26.06 -1.85
CA ASP A 701 68.86 25.89 -1.25
C ASP A 701 68.88 24.76 -0.20
N THR A 702 68.35 25.03 1.00
CA THR A 702 68.32 24.04 2.09
C THR A 702 66.98 23.31 2.07
N SER A 703 67.01 22.01 1.75
CA SER A 703 65.82 21.16 1.81
C SER A 703 65.56 20.73 3.26
N ILE A 704 64.37 21.04 3.76
CA ILE A 704 63.87 20.61 5.05
C ILE A 704 62.91 19.46 4.83
N GLU A 705 63.25 18.28 5.36
CA GLU A 705 62.35 17.15 5.49
C GLU A 705 61.55 17.32 6.78
N PHE A 706 60.21 17.25 6.71
CA PHE A 706 59.34 17.43 7.87
C PHE A 706 59.23 16.14 8.70
N THR A 707 60.36 15.66 9.21
CA THR A 707 60.51 14.54 10.17
C THR A 707 61.35 15.00 11.36
N ILE A 708 61.44 14.21 12.43
CA ILE A 708 62.24 14.60 13.62
C ILE A 708 63.73 14.70 13.24
N ASP A 709 64.28 13.63 12.64
CA ASP A 709 65.65 13.60 12.12
C ASP A 709 65.89 14.67 11.03
N GLY A 710 64.90 14.91 10.16
CA GLY A 710 64.96 15.91 9.10
C GLY A 710 65.05 17.36 9.62
N LEU A 711 64.33 17.68 10.69
CA LEU A 711 64.44 18.97 11.37
C LEU A 711 65.76 19.13 12.14
N GLU A 712 66.27 18.06 12.77
CA GLU A 712 67.59 18.10 13.41
C GLU A 712 68.72 18.35 12.40
N GLU A 713 68.71 17.68 11.24
CA GLU A 713 69.71 17.91 10.19
C GLU A 713 69.54 19.29 9.53
N ALA A 714 68.30 19.77 9.35
CA ALA A 714 68.04 21.13 8.85
C ALA A 714 68.62 22.20 9.79
N VAL A 715 68.41 22.10 11.11
CA VAL A 715 69.00 23.04 12.10
C VAL A 715 70.52 23.00 12.06
N ARG A 716 71.11 21.79 11.94
CA ARG A 716 72.56 21.57 11.87
C ARG A 716 73.18 22.19 10.61
N GLU A 717 72.54 22.03 9.45
CA GLU A 717 72.99 22.62 8.18
C GLU A 717 72.75 24.15 8.15
N ILE A 718 71.67 24.65 8.76
CA ILE A 718 71.48 26.09 9.01
C ILE A 718 72.64 26.64 9.85
N GLY A 719 73.00 26.00 10.97
CA GLY A 719 74.12 26.41 11.83
C GLY A 719 75.45 26.48 11.05
N LYS A 720 75.75 25.43 10.29
CA LYS A 720 76.92 25.39 9.39
C LYS A 720 76.90 26.51 8.34
N GLN A 721 75.80 26.72 7.63
CA GLN A 721 75.72 27.77 6.59
C GLN A 721 75.80 29.18 7.16
N GLN A 722 75.18 29.45 8.32
CA GLN A 722 75.33 30.74 8.99
C GLN A 722 76.76 30.94 9.52
N THR A 723 77.45 29.87 9.95
CA THR A 723 78.88 29.92 10.30
C THR A 723 79.74 30.31 9.08
N GLU A 724 79.59 29.61 7.95
CA GLU A 724 80.32 29.91 6.71
C GLU A 724 80.02 31.32 6.18
N LYS A 725 78.78 31.79 6.34
CA LYS A 725 78.38 33.15 5.98
C LYS A 725 78.99 34.19 6.92
N LEU A 726 78.99 33.96 8.23
CA LEU A 726 79.58 34.87 9.22
C LEU A 726 81.09 35.03 9.00
N HIS A 727 81.80 33.94 8.65
CA HIS A 727 83.22 34.00 8.28
C HIS A 727 83.44 34.83 7.01
N ARG A 728 82.58 34.65 6.00
CA ARG A 728 82.63 35.38 4.71
C ARG A 728 82.34 36.87 4.88
N GLU A 729 81.33 37.23 5.66
CA GLU A 729 81.01 38.64 5.97
C GLU A 729 82.13 39.33 6.76
N ALA A 730 82.91 38.59 7.58
CA ALA A 730 84.09 39.12 8.26
C ALA A 730 85.28 39.36 7.30
N GLU A 731 85.51 38.43 6.35
CA GLU A 731 86.51 38.58 5.29
C GLU A 731 86.17 39.77 4.38
N ASP A 732 84.94 39.82 3.83
CA ASP A 732 84.44 40.92 2.99
C ASP A 732 84.51 42.27 3.71
N TYR A 733 84.10 42.36 4.98
CA TYR A 733 84.14 43.62 5.74
C TYR A 733 85.57 44.11 6.03
N SER A 734 86.51 43.18 6.18
CA SER A 734 87.94 43.49 6.39
C SER A 734 88.60 43.99 5.10
N ASP A 735 88.25 43.41 3.95
CA ASP A 735 88.74 43.84 2.64
C ASP A 735 88.16 45.20 2.20
N ASP A 736 86.90 45.52 2.54
CA ASP A 736 86.25 46.81 2.21
C ASP A 736 86.69 47.98 3.11
N ASN A 737 87.31 47.73 4.28
CA ASN A 737 87.65 48.75 5.29
C ASN A 737 89.16 48.82 5.61
N ASP A 738 89.89 49.60 4.81
CA ASP A 738 91.29 50.01 4.95
C ASP A 738 91.67 50.46 6.40
N GLY A 739 91.96 49.50 7.29
CA GLY A 739 92.36 49.73 8.69
C GLY A 739 91.56 49.00 9.79
N VAL A 740 90.62 48.10 9.46
CA VAL A 740 89.96 47.22 10.44
C VAL A 740 90.03 45.77 9.94
N GLU A 741 90.58 44.87 10.75
CA GLU A 741 90.69 43.43 10.48
C GLU A 741 89.78 42.70 11.48
N ILE A 742 88.83 41.89 10.98
CA ILE A 742 87.86 41.14 11.77
C ILE A 742 88.03 39.65 11.46
N ASP A 743 88.43 38.86 12.45
CA ASP A 743 88.55 37.41 12.35
C ASP A 743 87.45 36.73 13.18
N PHE A 744 86.54 36.03 12.50
CA PHE A 744 85.49 35.21 13.11
C PHE A 744 85.72 33.70 12.91
N SER A 745 86.89 33.28 12.43
CA SER A 745 87.20 31.86 12.14
C SER A 745 87.18 30.95 13.39
N GLY A 746 87.19 31.52 14.59
CA GLY A 746 87.00 30.83 15.87
C GLY A 746 85.54 30.70 16.34
N ILE A 747 84.56 31.16 15.56
CA ILE A 747 83.13 31.03 15.85
C ILE A 747 82.56 29.84 15.07
N GLU A 748 81.80 28.99 15.74
CA GLU A 748 81.08 27.83 15.20
C GLU A 748 79.67 27.83 15.78
N ILE A 749 78.64 27.71 14.93
CA ILE A 749 77.23 27.56 15.34
C ILE A 749 76.88 26.07 15.16
N ILE A 750 76.37 25.45 16.24
CA ILE A 750 76.19 24.00 16.41
C ILE A 750 74.70 23.70 16.63
#